data_AF-A0AAV0SUP0-F1
#
_entry.id   AF-A0AAV0SUP0-F1
#
_cell.length_a   1.000
_cell.length_b   1.000
_cell.length_c   1.000
_cell.angle_alpha   90.00
_cell.angle_beta   90.00
_cell.angle_gamma   90.00
#
_symmetry.space_group_name_H-M   'P 1'
#
loop_
_entity.id
_entity.type
_entity.pdbx_description
1 polymer ?
#
loop_
_entity_poly.entity_id
_entity_poly.type
_entity_poly.pdbx_seq_one_letter_code
_entity_poly.pdbx_strand_id
1 'polypeptide(L)'
;MELPSPPPTHLMSNLESLLAETRAHLLHKEPDRARASFLRLPELESRRKSYLEAALRDFYAAGLFDIPVLLTFLEALPSWHWTLDGCAVLYNVSSALRASSTGVEGGGNALRALEARQLKYPLLPLAFFLFKLMSHLEDSARVRAESYWYAWISPTLRAVASGQPVELKILSRTGRSEYRQGNPNKEELLYASGNAGTFDNDRRHVLCWVGDEEENEGSIWPEEKDRTKAQWRLIPSDVNCDTFLIQSVLFEEYLYAADYAKFKKDKRGKTRSRVFTWRKTKEAPGPAGKWQLVALSGNERDVFALYNPYQREFLYAPTADLMDSKRRHVLTRVAPDGAREASSTEGGPMWCAWRITSAQQSSMEKGVEAFFAKQYPLAVEQLTLAANDLPDNTEHVKCFAYRMTANLRLRRFDLVAPDFQAIQALGGNKAAIFHGLAHLWEENASYLAAMASLSSDLQIQAIEISTSTKNPFFMRHQLSKGDDFFVRRDFQAAIMCYQEAATCTPSIVPSSSEENSLEDAETTRQRVRAYVSCAKCFFALDETENAWQYLSIAHDIAGVSVEGDAAILLWKGKCRRAQKAYDEALQLFERAFDRASAASAASACMSLSTAGTPMTAAALKRSVFTEMKVVGLLRQGVYDTLFSANEDGQVVESTDDHGVCEENGLTTSKDAEKTLTEMMEMFHCPLSLELMNEPVTTPDGNTYERSMIEQHLEVNGCFDPLTRAPLTKSQLHTNRALKQLMETLLSDHRLGLLLASCST
;
A
#
# COMPACT_ATOMS: atom_id res chain seq x y z
N MET A 1 4.03 -27.07 -3.99
CA MET A 1 5.02 -25.99 -4.11
C MET A 1 6.21 -26.43 -3.27
N GLU A 2 7.30 -26.86 -3.92
CA GLU A 2 8.51 -27.33 -3.23
C GLU A 2 9.15 -26.16 -2.47
N LEU A 3 9.53 -26.42 -1.22
CA LEU A 3 10.27 -25.47 -0.37
C LEU A 3 11.67 -25.24 -0.95
N PRO A 4 12.20 -24.00 -0.92
CA PRO A 4 13.56 -23.74 -1.36
C PRO A 4 14.56 -24.43 -0.43
N SER A 5 15.65 -24.96 -1.00
CA SER A 5 16.72 -25.64 -0.29
C SER A 5 17.44 -24.73 0.72
N PRO A 6 17.90 -25.26 1.87
CA PRO A 6 18.57 -24.46 2.90
C PRO A 6 19.97 -24.03 2.44
N PRO A 7 20.44 -22.84 2.84
CA PRO A 7 21.76 -22.34 2.47
C PRO A 7 22.90 -23.11 3.17
N PRO A 8 24.15 -23.00 2.68
CA PRO A 8 25.31 -23.70 3.27
C PRO A 8 25.55 -23.30 4.74
N THR A 9 25.90 -24.27 5.58
CA THR A 9 26.09 -24.15 7.04
C THR A 9 27.08 -23.06 7.49
N HIS A 10 28.09 -22.72 6.67
CA HIS A 10 29.05 -21.65 6.96
C HIS A 10 28.50 -20.22 6.81
N LEU A 11 27.47 -20.01 5.99
CA LEU A 11 26.81 -18.70 5.84
C LEU A 11 25.86 -18.42 7.02
N MET A 12 25.25 -19.47 7.59
CA MET A 12 24.36 -19.35 8.74
C MET A 12 25.09 -18.95 10.04
N SER A 13 26.33 -19.41 10.25
CA SER A 13 27.11 -19.04 11.44
C SER A 13 27.53 -17.57 11.44
N ASN A 14 27.88 -17.02 10.26
CA ASN A 14 28.19 -15.59 10.11
C ASN A 14 26.95 -14.72 10.28
N LEU A 15 25.79 -15.15 9.79
CA LEU A 15 24.54 -14.42 9.95
C LEU A 15 24.15 -14.25 11.43
N GLU A 16 24.18 -15.34 12.20
CA GLU A 16 23.83 -15.29 13.62
C GLU A 16 24.83 -14.46 14.42
N SER A 17 26.12 -14.48 14.05
CA SER A 17 27.12 -13.62 14.71
C SER A 17 26.86 -12.12 14.53
N LEU A 18 26.43 -11.69 13.34
CA LEU A 18 26.12 -10.28 13.04
C LEU A 18 24.80 -9.83 13.70
N LEU A 19 23.80 -10.72 13.76
CA LEU A 19 22.58 -10.46 14.52
C LEU A 19 22.87 -10.38 16.03
N ALA A 20 23.75 -11.24 16.55
CA ALA A 20 24.21 -11.19 17.93
C ALA A 20 24.99 -9.90 18.24
N GLU A 21 25.87 -9.45 17.34
CA GLU A 21 26.59 -8.18 17.45
C GLU A 21 25.61 -6.99 17.50
N THR A 22 24.60 -6.99 16.62
CA THR A 22 23.55 -5.96 16.59
C THR A 22 22.76 -5.93 17.90
N ARG A 23 22.33 -7.09 18.40
CA ARG A 23 21.64 -7.21 19.71
C ARG A 23 22.54 -6.71 20.85
N ALA A 24 23.82 -7.04 20.83
CA ALA A 24 24.77 -6.60 21.85
C ALA A 24 24.88 -5.08 21.87
N HIS A 25 25.04 -4.40 20.73
CA HIS A 25 25.09 -2.93 20.70
C HIS A 25 23.79 -2.27 21.17
N LEU A 26 22.63 -2.86 20.86
CA LEU A 26 21.35 -2.38 21.39
C LEU A 26 21.26 -2.53 22.92
N LEU A 27 21.76 -3.64 23.48
CA LEU A 27 21.82 -3.82 24.94
C LEU A 27 22.78 -2.83 25.63
N HIS A 28 23.87 -2.45 24.95
CA HIS A 28 24.82 -1.45 25.44
C HIS A 28 24.38 0.01 25.19
N LYS A 29 23.16 0.22 24.66
CA LYS A 29 22.60 1.54 24.34
C LYS A 29 23.39 2.32 23.28
N GLU A 30 23.97 1.62 22.31
CA GLU A 30 24.75 2.18 21.21
C GLU A 30 24.00 2.02 19.86
N PRO A 31 22.93 2.82 19.59
CA PRO A 31 22.07 2.63 18.42
C PRO A 31 22.80 2.83 17.08
N ASP A 32 23.79 3.73 17.01
CA ASP A 32 24.56 3.97 15.79
C ASP A 32 25.46 2.78 15.40
N ARG A 33 26.05 2.12 16.39
CA ARG A 33 26.86 0.91 16.19
C ARG A 33 25.98 -0.28 15.85
N ALA A 34 24.82 -0.40 16.51
CA ALA A 34 23.81 -1.40 16.14
C ALA A 34 23.34 -1.22 14.68
N ARG A 35 23.18 0.02 14.21
CA ARG A 35 22.90 0.29 12.80
C ARG A 35 24.04 -0.19 11.92
N ALA A 36 25.28 0.16 12.24
CA ALA A 36 26.45 -0.22 11.44
C ALA A 36 26.60 -1.75 11.32
N SER A 37 26.35 -2.50 12.41
CA SER A 37 26.36 -3.96 12.39
C SER A 37 25.17 -4.53 11.60
N PHE A 38 23.98 -3.95 11.74
CA PHE A 38 22.78 -4.39 11.02
C PHE A 38 22.93 -4.22 9.49
N LEU A 39 23.54 -3.13 9.04
CA LEU A 39 23.77 -2.85 7.61
C LEU A 39 24.81 -3.77 6.95
N ARG A 40 25.55 -4.58 7.73
CA ARG A 40 26.49 -5.58 7.22
C ARG A 40 25.81 -6.93 6.89
N LEU A 41 24.51 -7.08 7.17
CA LEU A 41 23.78 -8.31 6.88
C LEU A 41 23.58 -8.51 5.36
N PRO A 42 23.71 -9.75 4.84
CA PRO A 42 23.52 -10.04 3.41
C PRO A 42 22.05 -10.02 3.02
N GLU A 43 21.73 -9.64 1.77
CA GLU A 43 20.37 -9.64 1.22
C GLU A 43 19.36 -8.78 2.02
N LEU A 44 19.79 -7.64 2.56
CA LEU A 44 18.95 -6.77 3.40
C LEU A 44 17.63 -6.35 2.73
N GLU A 45 17.61 -6.04 1.44
CA GLU A 45 16.37 -5.57 0.79
C GLU A 45 15.27 -6.62 0.74
N SER A 46 15.61 -7.91 0.55
CA SER A 46 14.62 -9.00 0.51
C SER A 46 14.29 -9.57 1.90
N ARG A 47 15.27 -9.56 2.84
CA ARG A 47 15.14 -10.20 4.16
C ARG A 47 15.07 -9.24 5.34
N ARG A 48 15.06 -7.92 5.15
CA ARG A 48 15.03 -6.93 6.26
C ARG A 48 13.96 -7.21 7.31
N LYS A 49 12.75 -7.61 6.91
CA LYS A 49 11.65 -7.84 7.86
C LYS A 49 11.95 -9.05 8.75
N SER A 50 12.47 -10.14 8.19
CA SER A 50 12.86 -11.30 8.97
C SER A 50 14.09 -11.03 9.83
N TYR A 51 15.03 -10.20 9.39
CA TYR A 51 16.17 -9.79 10.22
C TYR A 51 15.78 -8.85 11.35
N LEU A 52 14.93 -7.85 11.10
CA LEU A 52 14.37 -6.99 12.15
C LEU A 52 13.57 -7.82 13.15
N GLU A 53 12.77 -8.78 12.67
CA GLU A 53 12.04 -9.71 13.53
C GLU A 53 13.00 -10.56 14.36
N ALA A 54 14.00 -11.19 13.76
CA ALA A 54 14.99 -12.01 14.48
C ALA A 54 15.83 -11.19 15.47
N ALA A 55 16.21 -9.96 15.13
CA ALA A 55 17.02 -9.09 15.98
C ALA A 55 16.21 -8.56 17.18
N LEU A 56 14.96 -8.14 16.94
CA LEU A 56 14.17 -7.40 17.92
C LEU A 56 13.22 -8.29 18.73
N ARG A 57 12.54 -9.26 18.11
CA ARG A 57 11.37 -9.95 18.69
C ARG A 57 11.64 -10.58 20.05
N ASP A 58 12.63 -11.47 20.15
CA ASP A 58 12.84 -12.26 21.36
C ASP A 58 13.40 -11.44 22.52
N PHE A 59 14.34 -10.53 22.23
CA PHE A 59 14.96 -9.66 23.23
C PHE A 59 14.00 -8.57 23.72
N TYR A 60 13.19 -8.02 22.81
CA TYR A 60 12.11 -7.13 23.18
C TYR A 60 11.05 -7.87 24.00
N ALA A 61 10.66 -9.09 23.61
CA ALA A 61 9.74 -9.92 24.40
C ALA A 61 10.28 -10.28 25.79
N ALA A 62 11.59 -10.48 25.93
CA ALA A 62 12.24 -10.64 27.23
C ALA A 62 12.23 -9.35 28.07
N GLY A 63 12.05 -8.18 27.44
CA GLY A 63 12.11 -6.86 28.07
C GLY A 63 13.54 -6.39 28.34
N LEU A 64 14.49 -6.85 27.52
CA LEU A 64 15.90 -6.52 27.67
C LEU A 64 16.29 -5.21 26.99
N PHE A 65 15.47 -4.74 26.04
CA PHE A 65 15.73 -3.51 25.30
C PHE A 65 14.97 -2.32 25.89
N ASP A 66 15.69 -1.20 25.98
CA ASP A 66 15.09 0.10 26.25
C ASP A 66 14.35 0.60 25.00
N ILE A 67 13.05 0.89 25.13
CA ILE A 67 12.22 1.38 24.03
C ILE A 67 12.79 2.65 23.38
N PRO A 68 13.29 3.66 24.11
CA PRO A 68 13.85 4.86 23.50
C PRO A 68 15.05 4.54 22.59
N VAL A 69 15.93 3.63 23.05
CA VAL A 69 17.10 3.18 22.26
C VAL A 69 16.66 2.47 21.00
N LEU A 70 15.64 1.61 21.09
CA LEU A 70 15.07 0.92 19.92
C LEU A 70 14.49 1.92 18.92
N LEU A 71 13.71 2.90 19.38
CA LEU A 71 13.12 3.91 18.50
C LEU A 71 14.21 4.77 17.84
N THR A 72 15.28 5.14 18.55
CA THR A 72 16.44 5.82 17.97
C THR A 72 17.15 4.96 16.93
N PHE A 73 17.34 3.66 17.19
CA PHE A 73 17.88 2.73 16.20
C PHE A 73 17.01 2.65 14.93
N LEU A 74 15.69 2.57 15.10
CA LEU A 74 14.74 2.53 13.98
C LEU A 74 14.72 3.84 13.18
N GLU A 75 14.81 4.99 13.86
CA GLU A 75 14.92 6.32 13.23
C GLU A 75 16.22 6.47 12.43
N ALA A 76 17.30 5.79 12.86
CA ALA A 76 18.59 5.85 12.20
C ALA A 76 18.70 4.99 10.93
N LEU A 77 17.70 4.14 10.62
CA LEU A 77 17.72 3.26 9.45
C LEU A 77 17.71 4.05 8.11
N PRO A 78 18.27 3.50 7.01
CA PRO A 78 18.47 4.24 5.76
C PRO A 78 17.19 4.66 5.02
N SER A 79 16.08 3.98 5.27
CA SER A 79 14.80 4.21 4.58
C SER A 79 13.64 4.16 5.57
N TRP A 80 12.68 5.06 5.36
CA TRP A 80 11.45 5.12 6.14
C TRP A 80 10.62 3.83 6.08
N HIS A 81 10.67 3.10 4.97
CA HIS A 81 10.00 1.80 4.87
C HIS A 81 10.61 0.77 5.84
N TRP A 82 11.91 0.86 6.12
CA TRP A 82 12.60 -0.05 7.05
C TRP A 82 12.27 0.31 8.49
N THR A 83 12.24 1.62 8.80
CA THR A 83 11.74 2.13 10.08
C THR A 83 10.32 1.62 10.36
N LEU A 84 9.43 1.70 9.37
CA LEU A 84 8.05 1.24 9.46
C LEU A 84 7.94 -0.29 9.64
N ASP A 85 8.78 -1.08 8.96
CA ASP A 85 8.86 -2.53 9.16
C ASP A 85 9.29 -2.87 10.60
N GLY A 86 10.24 -2.13 11.17
CA GLY A 86 10.67 -2.29 12.56
C GLY A 86 9.58 -1.89 13.57
N CYS A 87 8.87 -0.79 13.32
CA CYS A 87 7.70 -0.40 14.11
C CYS A 87 6.62 -1.49 14.13
N ALA A 88 6.40 -2.18 13.01
CA ALA A 88 5.44 -3.28 12.93
C ALA A 88 5.85 -4.47 13.82
N VAL A 89 7.14 -4.80 13.88
CA VAL A 89 7.65 -5.85 14.80
C VAL A 89 7.39 -5.46 16.25
N LEU A 90 7.73 -4.22 16.65
CA LEU A 90 7.51 -3.74 18.02
C LEU A 90 6.03 -3.75 18.41
N TYR A 91 5.15 -3.28 17.51
CA TYR A 91 3.71 -3.29 17.72
C TYR A 91 3.16 -4.72 17.87
N ASN A 92 3.53 -5.64 16.98
CA ASN A 92 3.03 -7.02 17.01
C ASN A 92 3.42 -7.73 18.31
N VAL A 93 4.66 -7.57 18.76
CA VAL A 93 5.12 -8.15 20.03
C VAL A 93 4.42 -7.50 21.21
N SER A 94 4.31 -6.17 21.24
CA SER A 94 3.60 -5.45 22.31
C SER A 94 2.12 -5.87 22.40
N SER A 95 1.45 -5.96 21.25
CA SER A 95 0.06 -6.40 21.15
C SER A 95 -0.13 -7.84 21.67
N ALA A 96 0.76 -8.76 21.27
CA ALA A 96 0.72 -10.15 21.73
C ALA A 96 0.95 -10.28 23.25
N LEU A 97 1.88 -9.52 23.82
CA LEU A 97 2.21 -9.56 25.25
C LEU A 97 1.17 -8.86 26.13
N ARG A 98 0.49 -7.83 25.59
CA ARG A 98 -0.59 -7.10 26.28
C ARG A 98 -1.96 -7.76 26.13
N ALA A 99 -2.11 -8.72 25.21
CA ALA A 99 -3.36 -9.44 25.00
C ALA A 99 -3.86 -10.09 26.31
N SER A 100 -5.16 -9.94 26.58
CA SER A 100 -5.80 -10.65 27.68
C SER A 100 -5.77 -12.14 27.36
N SER A 101 -5.30 -12.98 28.30
CA SER A 101 -5.44 -14.43 28.16
C SER A 101 -6.92 -14.75 28.07
N THR A 102 -7.35 -15.28 26.92
CA THR A 102 -8.72 -15.70 26.63
C THR A 102 -9.27 -16.51 27.81
N GLY A 103 -10.21 -15.93 28.56
CA GLY A 103 -10.96 -16.65 29.59
C GLY A 103 -10.86 -16.16 31.05
N VAL A 104 -10.18 -15.04 31.35
CA VAL A 104 -10.22 -14.54 32.74
C VAL A 104 -11.41 -13.59 32.92
N GLU A 105 -12.50 -14.14 33.44
CA GLU A 105 -13.64 -13.38 33.97
C GLU A 105 -13.13 -12.23 34.86
N GLY A 106 -13.62 -11.02 34.58
CA GLY A 106 -13.12 -9.73 35.07
C GLY A 106 -13.09 -9.53 36.59
N GLY A 107 -12.19 -10.24 37.28
CA GLY A 107 -11.79 -9.97 38.66
C GLY A 107 -10.60 -9.02 38.74
N GLY A 108 -10.42 -8.35 39.89
CA GLY A 108 -9.33 -7.38 40.06
C GLY A 108 -7.91 -7.97 40.07
N ASN A 109 -7.74 -9.28 40.16
CA ASN A 109 -6.45 -9.95 39.93
C ASN A 109 -6.06 -9.92 38.44
N ALA A 110 -7.03 -10.07 37.53
CA ALA A 110 -6.80 -9.94 36.10
C ALA A 110 -6.40 -8.52 35.73
N LEU A 111 -7.05 -7.54 36.36
CA LEU A 111 -6.74 -6.11 36.20
C LEU A 111 -5.32 -5.78 36.67
N ARG A 112 -4.90 -6.29 37.83
CA ARG A 112 -3.53 -6.15 38.35
C ARG A 112 -2.48 -6.86 37.47
N ALA A 113 -2.80 -8.05 36.96
CA ALA A 113 -1.92 -8.76 36.04
C ALA A 113 -1.77 -8.02 34.70
N LEU A 114 -2.86 -7.43 34.20
CA LEU A 114 -2.85 -6.57 33.02
C LEU A 114 -2.00 -5.32 33.27
N GLU A 115 -2.23 -4.60 34.37
CA GLU A 115 -1.41 -3.44 34.78
C GLU A 115 0.09 -3.78 34.78
N ALA A 116 0.49 -4.87 35.44
CA ALA A 116 1.89 -5.29 35.51
C ALA A 116 2.51 -5.58 34.12
N ARG A 117 1.73 -6.16 33.19
CA ARG A 117 2.19 -6.38 31.81
C ARG A 117 2.29 -5.07 31.03
N GLN A 118 1.34 -4.16 31.22
CA GLN A 118 1.29 -2.88 30.51
C GLN A 118 2.41 -1.93 30.94
N LEU A 119 2.83 -1.98 32.22
CA LEU A 119 4.02 -1.28 32.71
C LEU A 119 5.31 -1.67 31.98
N LYS A 120 5.42 -2.94 31.55
CA LYS A 120 6.63 -3.45 30.90
C LYS A 120 6.75 -3.07 29.42
N TYR A 121 5.65 -2.76 28.75
CA TYR A 121 5.62 -2.56 27.29
C TYR A 121 4.80 -1.33 26.87
N PRO A 122 5.15 -0.09 27.25
CA PRO A 122 4.32 1.09 27.03
C PRO A 122 3.97 1.35 25.55
N LEU A 123 2.76 1.87 25.30
CA LEU A 123 2.25 2.12 23.93
C LEU A 123 2.57 3.55 23.49
N LEU A 124 2.69 4.46 24.46
CA LEU A 124 2.81 5.88 24.23
C LEU A 124 4.10 6.28 23.47
N PRO A 125 5.28 5.67 23.72
CA PRO A 125 6.49 6.04 22.99
C PRO A 125 6.37 5.78 21.48
N LEU A 126 5.78 4.64 21.09
CA LEU A 126 5.54 4.31 19.69
C LEU A 126 4.50 5.25 19.07
N ALA A 127 3.47 5.66 19.81
CA ALA A 127 2.49 6.63 19.34
C ALA A 127 3.14 8.00 19.07
N PHE A 128 3.93 8.55 20.01
CA PHE A 128 4.67 9.80 19.79
C PHE A 128 5.67 9.69 18.65
N PHE A 129 6.36 8.55 18.54
CA PHE A 129 7.29 8.30 17.45
C PHE A 129 6.59 8.33 16.09
N LEU A 130 5.48 7.59 15.93
CA LEU A 130 4.69 7.62 14.69
C LEU A 130 4.12 9.01 14.41
N PHE A 131 3.62 9.71 15.42
CA PHE A 131 3.11 11.08 15.27
C PHE A 131 4.19 12.06 14.78
N LYS A 132 5.38 12.02 15.38
CA LYS A 132 6.55 12.78 14.92
C LYS A 132 6.94 12.38 13.51
N LEU A 133 7.07 11.07 13.26
CA LEU A 133 7.49 10.51 11.98
C LEU A 133 6.59 10.97 10.83
N MET A 134 5.27 10.92 10.97
CA MET A 134 4.31 11.33 9.93
C MET A 134 4.52 12.77 9.43
N SER A 135 5.09 13.66 10.26
CA SER A 135 5.41 15.05 9.85
C SER A 135 6.59 15.15 8.88
N HIS A 136 7.46 14.13 8.86
CA HIS A 136 8.67 14.05 8.03
C HIS A 136 8.54 13.10 6.83
N LEU A 137 7.40 12.41 6.70
CA LEU A 137 7.18 11.44 5.63
C LEU A 137 6.47 12.07 4.43
N GLU A 138 6.87 11.60 3.24
CA GLU A 138 6.27 11.95 1.96
C GLU A 138 5.73 10.66 1.27
N ASP A 139 4.85 10.85 0.28
CA ASP A 139 4.35 9.80 -0.61
C ASP A 139 3.83 8.52 0.10
N SER A 140 4.27 7.34 -0.36
CA SER A 140 3.79 6.02 0.08
C SER A 140 4.12 5.70 1.54
N ALA A 141 5.24 6.21 2.04
CA ALA A 141 5.66 5.99 3.42
C ALA A 141 4.73 6.71 4.39
N ARG A 142 4.30 7.94 4.06
CA ARG A 142 3.33 8.71 4.85
C ARG A 142 1.99 7.99 4.95
N VAL A 143 1.46 7.53 3.82
CA VAL A 143 0.16 6.82 3.78
C VAL A 143 0.21 5.52 4.59
N ARG A 144 1.34 4.79 4.57
CA ARG A 144 1.54 3.60 5.40
C ARG A 144 1.67 3.93 6.88
N ALA A 145 2.39 4.99 7.24
CA ALA A 145 2.49 5.43 8.64
C ALA A 145 1.14 5.90 9.19
N GLU A 146 0.34 6.58 8.36
CA GLU A 146 -1.03 6.96 8.71
C GLU A 146 -1.93 5.71 8.86
N SER A 147 -1.79 4.69 8.01
CA SER A 147 -2.54 3.45 8.20
C SER A 147 -2.18 2.80 9.53
N TYR A 148 -0.90 2.77 9.91
CA TYR A 148 -0.46 2.32 11.24
C TYR A 148 -1.00 3.18 12.37
N TRP A 149 -1.03 4.50 12.19
CA TRP A 149 -1.59 5.44 13.16
C TRP A 149 -3.04 5.09 13.53
N TYR A 150 -3.90 4.84 12.55
CA TYR A 150 -5.29 4.45 12.79
C TYR A 150 -5.45 2.95 13.16
N ALA A 151 -4.64 2.08 12.54
CA ALA A 151 -4.73 0.63 12.72
C ALA A 151 -4.16 0.17 14.06
N TRP A 152 -3.21 0.87 14.66
CA TRP A 152 -2.48 0.43 15.86
C TRP A 152 -2.81 1.27 17.09
N ILE A 153 -2.88 2.60 16.94
CA ILE A 153 -3.02 3.53 18.05
C ILE A 153 -4.51 3.84 18.27
N SER A 154 -4.96 3.67 19.51
CA SER A 154 -6.36 3.96 19.86
C SER A 154 -6.69 5.44 19.68
N PRO A 155 -7.98 5.79 19.44
CA PRO A 155 -8.41 7.19 19.34
C PRO A 155 -7.99 8.01 20.57
N THR A 156 -8.08 7.41 21.76
CA THR A 156 -7.62 7.99 23.02
C THR A 156 -6.13 8.35 22.97
N LEU A 157 -5.27 7.39 22.63
CA LEU A 157 -3.81 7.62 22.61
C LEU A 157 -3.40 8.56 21.49
N ARG A 158 -4.13 8.58 20.37
CA ARG A 158 -3.94 9.57 19.31
C ARG A 158 -4.25 10.98 19.80
N ALA A 159 -5.37 11.18 20.50
CA ALA A 159 -5.72 12.47 21.09
C ALA A 159 -4.68 12.92 22.13
N VAL A 160 -4.16 11.99 22.95
CA VAL A 160 -3.06 12.28 23.88
C VAL A 160 -1.80 12.72 23.14
N ALA A 161 -1.38 11.97 22.13
CA ALA A 161 -0.15 12.25 21.37
C ALA A 161 -0.24 13.54 20.55
N SER A 162 -1.43 13.90 20.05
CA SER A 162 -1.69 15.16 19.34
C SER A 162 -2.06 16.33 20.26
N GLY A 163 -2.17 16.11 21.57
CA GLY A 163 -2.53 17.14 22.56
C GLY A 163 -3.98 17.63 22.47
N GLN A 164 -4.86 16.85 21.84
CA GLN A 164 -6.27 17.18 21.66
C GLN A 164 -7.08 16.98 22.95
N PRO A 165 -8.11 17.81 23.21
CA PRO A 165 -8.99 17.62 24.35
C PRO A 165 -9.80 16.34 24.20
N VAL A 166 -10.01 15.64 25.33
CA VAL A 166 -10.80 14.40 25.42
C VAL A 166 -11.97 14.56 26.38
N GLU A 167 -13.01 13.76 26.16
CA GLU A 167 -14.15 13.59 27.06
C GLU A 167 -14.08 12.20 27.70
N LEU A 168 -14.33 12.12 29.01
CA LEU A 168 -14.29 10.87 29.78
C LEU A 168 -15.71 10.49 30.20
N LYS A 169 -16.16 9.30 29.79
CA LYS A 169 -17.49 8.77 30.15
C LYS A 169 -17.37 7.46 30.91
N ILE A 170 -17.98 7.34 32.08
CA ILE A 170 -17.96 6.09 32.86
C ILE A 170 -19.04 5.13 32.34
N LEU A 171 -18.68 3.85 32.22
CA LEU A 171 -19.51 2.75 31.69
C LEU A 171 -20.06 1.83 32.80
N SER A 172 -20.10 2.31 34.05
CA SER A 172 -20.49 1.51 35.22
C SER A 172 -21.97 1.08 35.21
N ARG A 173 -22.84 1.78 34.48
CA ARG A 173 -24.26 1.43 34.30
C ARG A 173 -24.52 0.58 33.05
N THR A 174 -23.60 0.57 32.09
CA THR A 174 -23.70 -0.20 30.85
C THR A 174 -23.10 -1.59 31.03
N GLY A 175 -23.89 -2.64 30.86
CA GLY A 175 -23.34 -4.00 30.76
C GLY A 175 -22.45 -4.15 29.51
N ARG A 176 -21.50 -5.12 29.50
CA ARG A 176 -20.65 -5.39 28.32
C ARG A 176 -21.46 -5.74 27.05
N SER A 177 -22.63 -6.35 27.19
CA SER A 177 -23.55 -6.65 26.09
C SER A 177 -24.26 -5.41 25.56
N GLU A 178 -24.60 -4.46 26.44
CA GLU A 178 -25.33 -3.23 26.12
C GLU A 178 -24.42 -2.17 25.50
N TYR A 179 -23.14 -2.14 25.88
CA TYR A 179 -22.11 -1.30 25.23
C TYR A 179 -22.04 -1.56 23.72
N ARG A 180 -22.12 -2.83 23.28
CA ARG A 180 -22.09 -3.19 21.84
C ARG A 180 -23.32 -2.74 21.07
N GLN A 181 -24.44 -2.53 21.75
CA GLN A 181 -25.68 -2.02 21.15
C GLN A 181 -25.72 -0.49 21.13
N GLY A 182 -24.74 0.19 21.76
CA GLY A 182 -24.53 1.63 21.65
C GLY A 182 -25.66 2.44 22.27
N ASN A 183 -26.07 2.15 23.50
CA ASN A 183 -27.07 2.96 24.20
C ASN A 183 -26.41 4.15 24.92
N PRO A 184 -26.42 5.37 24.34
CA PRO A 184 -25.74 6.54 24.92
C PRO A 184 -26.37 7.00 26.25
N ASN A 185 -27.61 6.62 26.53
CA ASN A 185 -28.38 7.10 27.69
C ASN A 185 -27.87 6.54 29.03
N LYS A 186 -26.96 5.58 29.01
CA LYS A 186 -26.38 4.97 30.23
C LYS A 186 -24.91 5.37 30.46
N GLU A 187 -24.36 6.21 29.59
CA GLU A 187 -22.99 6.72 29.69
C GLU A 187 -22.98 8.04 30.46
N GLU A 188 -22.04 8.17 31.40
CA GLU A 188 -22.05 9.34 32.27
C GLU A 188 -20.76 10.15 32.18
N LEU A 189 -20.91 11.46 31.97
CA LEU A 189 -19.82 12.35 31.61
C LEU A 189 -19.08 12.88 32.85
N LEU A 190 -17.75 12.80 32.84
CA LEU A 190 -16.87 13.39 33.86
C LEU A 190 -16.69 14.89 33.63
N TYR A 191 -16.92 15.71 34.64
CA TYR A 191 -16.71 17.15 34.54
C TYR A 191 -16.14 17.78 35.81
N ALA A 192 -15.43 18.89 35.63
CA ALA A 192 -14.99 19.76 36.71
C ALA A 192 -16.14 20.70 37.11
N SER A 193 -16.55 20.65 38.37
CA SER A 193 -17.66 21.48 38.86
C SER A 193 -17.37 22.98 38.79
N GLY A 194 -18.38 23.83 38.62
CA GLY A 194 -18.19 25.29 38.62
C GLY A 194 -17.84 25.85 40.02
N ASN A 195 -17.96 27.17 40.21
CA ASN A 195 -17.64 27.82 41.50
C ASN A 195 -18.43 27.24 42.68
N ALA A 196 -19.66 26.77 42.45
CA ALA A 196 -20.50 26.12 43.45
C ALA A 196 -20.00 24.74 43.94
N GLY A 197 -19.04 24.12 43.25
CA GLY A 197 -18.46 22.83 43.63
C GLY A 197 -17.02 22.93 44.17
N THR A 198 -16.60 24.12 44.58
CA THR A 198 -15.32 24.33 45.27
C THR A 198 -15.37 23.65 46.65
N PHE A 199 -14.35 22.83 46.95
CA PHE A 199 -14.24 22.18 48.26
C PHE A 199 -13.52 23.09 49.25
N ASP A 200 -12.44 23.72 48.79
CA ASP A 200 -11.72 24.79 49.48
C ASP A 200 -10.98 25.71 48.48
N ASN A 201 -10.07 26.54 48.97
CA ASN A 201 -9.28 27.45 48.15
C ASN A 201 -8.40 26.71 47.12
N ASP A 202 -7.94 25.50 47.45
CA ASP A 202 -6.95 24.76 46.68
C ASP A 202 -7.57 23.61 45.85
N ARG A 203 -8.84 23.26 46.10
CA ARG A 203 -9.45 22.02 45.60
C ARG A 203 -10.89 22.21 45.15
N ARG A 204 -11.26 21.50 44.09
CA ARG A 204 -12.61 21.51 43.51
C ARG A 204 -13.10 20.08 43.25
N HIS A 205 -14.39 19.87 43.43
CA HIS A 205 -15.02 18.57 43.21
C HIS A 205 -15.08 18.21 41.72
N VAL A 206 -14.86 16.93 41.45
CA VAL A 206 -15.07 16.29 40.15
C VAL A 206 -16.23 15.31 40.29
N LEU A 207 -17.17 15.38 39.34
CA LEU A 207 -18.43 14.65 39.40
C LEU A 207 -18.73 13.98 38.04
N CYS A 208 -19.56 12.95 38.08
CA CYS A 208 -20.15 12.35 36.88
C CYS A 208 -21.61 12.80 36.73
N TRP A 209 -22.02 13.09 35.50
CA TRP A 209 -23.40 13.45 35.17
C TRP A 209 -24.20 12.27 34.67
N VAL A 210 -25.34 12.03 35.31
CA VAL A 210 -26.18 10.84 35.09
C VAL A 210 -27.26 11.06 34.03
N GLY A 211 -27.61 12.32 33.73
CA GLY A 211 -28.76 12.65 32.87
C GLY A 211 -30.10 12.51 33.58
N ASP A 212 -31.17 13.08 33.00
CA ASP A 212 -32.55 12.88 33.47
C ASP A 212 -33.15 11.63 32.78
N GLU A 213 -33.74 10.71 33.56
CA GLU A 213 -34.31 9.45 33.02
C GLU A 213 -35.70 9.62 32.38
N GLU A 214 -36.36 10.77 32.55
CA GLU A 214 -37.77 10.98 32.16
C GLU A 214 -37.97 11.51 30.74
N GLU A 215 -36.93 12.05 30.08
CA GLU A 215 -37.01 12.53 28.69
C GLU A 215 -36.48 11.46 27.73
N ASN A 216 -37.37 10.93 26.87
CA ASN A 216 -37.05 9.90 25.86
C ASN A 216 -36.09 10.38 24.73
N GLU A 217 -35.46 11.54 24.89
CA GLU A 217 -34.39 12.05 24.04
C GLU A 217 -33.11 12.14 24.88
N GLY A 218 -32.05 11.45 24.46
CA GLY A 218 -30.87 11.17 25.29
C GLY A 218 -30.31 12.38 26.03
N SER A 219 -29.99 12.18 27.31
CA SER A 219 -29.50 13.17 28.28
C SER A 219 -28.68 14.32 27.68
N ILE A 220 -29.32 15.45 27.39
CA ILE A 220 -28.67 16.64 26.85
C ILE A 220 -27.92 17.34 28.00
N TRP A 221 -26.59 17.29 27.96
CA TRP A 221 -25.73 18.16 28.78
C TRP A 221 -26.03 19.63 28.43
N PRO A 222 -26.18 20.55 29.41
CA PRO A 222 -26.60 21.92 29.13
C PRO A 222 -25.54 22.70 28.32
N GLU A 223 -26.02 23.54 27.39
CA GLU A 223 -25.36 24.51 26.48
C GLU A 223 -23.89 24.29 26.05
N GLU A 224 -23.56 24.52 24.77
CA GLU A 224 -22.20 24.36 24.21
C GLU A 224 -21.07 25.06 25.01
N LYS A 225 -21.36 26.19 25.66
CA LYS A 225 -20.40 26.93 26.50
C LYS A 225 -19.96 26.13 27.74
N ASP A 226 -20.86 25.31 28.28
CA ASP A 226 -20.64 24.48 29.47
C ASP A 226 -19.98 23.13 29.16
N ARG A 227 -19.87 22.77 27.88
CA ARG A 227 -19.19 21.55 27.43
C ARG A 227 -17.68 21.57 27.71
N THR A 228 -17.08 22.76 27.76
CA THR A 228 -15.67 22.96 28.14
C THR A 228 -15.34 22.46 29.55
N LYS A 229 -16.32 22.40 30.46
CA LYS A 229 -16.16 21.82 31.81
C LYS A 229 -15.91 20.32 31.81
N ALA A 230 -16.32 19.63 30.75
CA ALA A 230 -16.19 18.18 30.57
C ALA A 230 -14.99 17.80 29.68
N GLN A 231 -14.25 18.79 29.17
CA GLN A 231 -13.05 18.57 28.37
C GLN A 231 -11.81 18.50 29.25
N TRP A 232 -10.99 17.49 28.98
CA TRP A 232 -9.76 17.20 29.70
C TRP A 232 -8.58 17.06 28.73
N ARG A 233 -7.37 17.35 29.16
CA ARG A 233 -6.12 17.05 28.44
C ARG A 233 -5.32 16.02 29.23
N LEU A 234 -4.90 14.96 28.56
CA LEU A 234 -3.96 14.00 29.13
C LEU A 234 -2.56 14.42 28.72
N ILE A 235 -1.78 14.90 29.69
CA ILE A 235 -0.42 15.40 29.47
C ILE A 235 0.55 14.33 29.95
N PRO A 236 1.41 13.76 29.10
CA PRO A 236 2.39 12.76 29.52
C PRO A 236 3.36 13.35 30.54
N SER A 237 3.59 12.63 31.63
CA SER A 237 4.56 13.04 32.65
C SER A 237 6.00 12.68 32.29
N ASP A 238 6.16 11.66 31.44
CA ASP A 238 7.40 11.25 30.78
C ASP A 238 7.03 10.66 29.41
N VAL A 239 7.81 10.98 28.37
CA VAL A 239 7.62 10.50 26.99
C VAL A 239 7.77 8.98 26.90
N ASN A 240 8.51 8.39 27.85
CA ASN A 240 8.84 6.97 27.86
C ASN A 240 7.92 6.11 28.73
N CYS A 241 6.99 6.74 29.47
CA CYS A 241 6.10 6.06 30.41
C CYS A 241 4.64 6.25 30.02
N ASP A 242 3.79 5.25 30.28
CA ASP A 242 2.33 5.35 30.11
C ASP A 242 1.67 6.13 31.29
N THR A 243 2.31 7.19 31.81
CA THR A 243 1.80 7.97 32.94
C THR A 243 1.53 9.43 32.58
N PHE A 244 0.38 9.95 32.98
CA PHE A 244 -0.18 11.22 32.52
C PHE A 244 -0.71 12.04 33.70
N LEU A 245 -0.63 13.36 33.56
CA LEU A 245 -1.43 14.31 34.33
C LEU A 245 -2.71 14.58 33.55
N ILE A 246 -3.85 14.59 34.23
CA ILE A 246 -5.15 14.90 33.62
C ILE A 246 -5.50 16.33 34.00
N GLN A 247 -5.55 17.24 33.03
CA GLN A 247 -5.81 18.66 33.24
C GLN A 247 -7.19 19.05 32.70
N SER A 248 -7.97 19.82 33.46
CA SER A 248 -9.21 20.42 32.96
C SER A 248 -8.89 21.51 31.93
N VAL A 249 -9.57 21.50 30.78
CA VAL A 249 -9.36 22.50 29.73
C VAL A 249 -9.83 23.89 30.18
N LEU A 250 -10.99 23.97 30.86
CA LEU A 250 -11.58 25.24 31.25
C LEU A 250 -10.82 25.92 32.40
N PHE A 251 -10.40 25.14 33.40
CA PHE A 251 -9.83 25.69 34.64
C PHE A 251 -8.30 25.56 34.73
N GLU A 252 -7.67 24.78 33.85
CA GLU A 252 -6.24 24.44 33.88
C GLU A 252 -5.79 23.73 35.17
N GLU A 253 -6.74 23.12 35.89
CA GLU A 253 -6.53 22.42 37.15
C GLU A 253 -6.29 20.91 36.93
N TYR A 254 -5.49 20.27 37.78
CA TYR A 254 -5.11 18.86 37.59
C TYR A 254 -5.91 17.88 38.46
N LEU A 255 -6.41 16.80 37.87
CA LEU A 255 -7.07 15.71 38.58
C LEU A 255 -6.08 14.96 39.47
N TYR A 256 -6.41 14.76 40.73
CA TYR A 256 -5.60 13.95 41.65
C TYR A 256 -6.45 13.16 42.64
N ALA A 257 -5.90 12.03 43.10
CA ALA A 257 -6.50 11.23 44.16
C ALA A 257 -5.99 11.73 45.52
N ALA A 258 -6.88 12.05 46.46
CA ALA A 258 -6.48 12.57 47.77
C ALA A 258 -6.20 11.43 48.76
N ASP A 259 -4.96 11.34 49.25
CA ASP A 259 -4.52 10.30 50.19
C ASP A 259 -5.00 10.53 51.62
N TYR A 260 -5.18 11.78 52.03
CA TYR A 260 -5.71 12.17 53.35
C TYR A 260 -7.25 12.26 53.41
N ALA A 261 -7.93 12.48 52.28
CA ALA A 261 -9.38 12.72 52.24
C ALA A 261 -10.16 11.45 51.87
N LYS A 262 -10.25 10.53 52.84
CA LYS A 262 -11.03 9.28 52.66
C LYS A 262 -12.54 9.55 52.67
N PHE A 263 -13.25 8.88 51.77
CA PHE A 263 -14.70 8.83 51.70
C PHE A 263 -15.24 7.72 52.63
N LYS A 264 -16.58 7.69 52.84
CA LYS A 264 -17.24 6.65 53.64
C LYS A 264 -16.79 5.26 53.18
N LYS A 265 -16.57 4.34 54.11
CA LYS A 265 -16.28 2.94 53.77
C LYS A 265 -17.42 2.37 52.92
N ASP A 266 -17.09 1.46 52.01
CA ASP A 266 -18.11 0.72 51.26
C ASP A 266 -18.88 -0.24 52.20
N LYS A 267 -19.90 -0.93 51.66
CA LYS A 267 -20.69 -1.92 52.42
C LYS A 267 -19.85 -3.09 52.97
N ARG A 268 -18.61 -3.25 52.50
CA ARG A 268 -17.67 -4.31 52.87
C ARG A 268 -16.52 -3.80 53.76
N GLY A 269 -16.53 -2.53 54.15
CA GLY A 269 -15.53 -1.93 55.03
C GLY A 269 -14.24 -1.44 54.35
N LYS A 270 -14.11 -1.52 53.02
CA LYS A 270 -12.93 -1.00 52.30
C LYS A 270 -13.00 0.53 52.21
N THR A 271 -11.85 1.17 52.43
CA THR A 271 -11.72 2.64 52.35
C THR A 271 -11.70 3.10 50.91
N ARG A 272 -12.40 4.19 50.62
CA ARG A 272 -12.44 4.84 49.31
C ARG A 272 -11.79 6.21 49.42
N SER A 273 -11.10 6.68 48.38
CA SER A 273 -10.47 8.00 48.41
C SER A 273 -11.25 8.99 47.54
N ARG A 274 -11.33 10.25 47.97
CA ARG A 274 -11.95 11.32 47.18
C ARG A 274 -11.02 11.76 46.05
N VAL A 275 -11.62 12.18 44.94
CA VAL A 275 -10.92 12.74 43.79
C VAL A 275 -11.29 14.21 43.64
N PHE A 276 -10.30 15.05 43.37
CA PHE A 276 -10.46 16.49 43.21
C PHE A 276 -9.63 17.00 42.04
N THR A 277 -9.89 18.23 41.60
CA THR A 277 -8.91 19.02 40.84
C THR A 277 -8.06 19.88 41.77
N TRP A 278 -6.77 20.01 41.44
CA TRP A 278 -5.76 20.80 42.13
C TRP A 278 -5.68 22.18 41.50
N ARG A 279 -6.02 23.22 42.27
CA ARG A 279 -6.21 24.60 41.79
C ARG A 279 -4.95 25.45 41.77
N LYS A 280 -3.85 25.00 42.40
CA LYS A 280 -2.59 25.74 42.42
C LYS A 280 -1.90 25.62 41.06
N THR A 281 -2.18 26.55 40.16
CA THR A 281 -1.66 26.56 38.78
C THR A 281 -0.13 26.58 38.68
N LYS A 282 0.58 27.02 39.73
CA LYS A 282 2.05 27.06 39.78
C LYS A 282 2.70 25.81 40.36
N GLU A 283 1.93 24.88 40.94
CA GLU A 283 2.45 23.69 41.61
C GLU A 283 1.80 22.43 41.03
N ALA A 284 2.60 21.51 40.53
CA ALA A 284 2.10 20.21 40.10
C ALA A 284 1.51 19.44 41.30
N PRO A 285 0.44 18.64 41.13
CA PRO A 285 -0.22 17.87 42.19
C PRO A 285 0.64 16.71 42.78
N GLY A 286 1.94 16.70 42.50
CA GLY A 286 2.88 15.66 42.94
C GLY A 286 2.54 14.26 42.38
N PRO A 287 2.99 13.18 43.05
CA PRO A 287 2.76 11.81 42.58
C PRO A 287 1.28 11.40 42.62
N ALA A 288 0.47 12.02 43.47
CA ALA A 288 -0.96 11.73 43.62
C ALA A 288 -1.80 12.16 42.40
N GLY A 289 -1.28 13.07 41.56
CA GLY A 289 -1.91 13.48 40.31
C GLY A 289 -1.47 12.70 39.07
N LYS A 290 -0.57 11.71 39.21
CA LYS A 290 -0.14 10.86 38.09
C LYS A 290 -1.12 9.71 37.90
N TRP A 291 -1.61 9.56 36.68
CA TRP A 291 -2.55 8.53 36.25
C TRP A 291 -1.96 7.67 35.14
N GLN A 292 -2.39 6.42 35.04
CA GLN A 292 -2.01 5.49 33.99
C GLN A 292 -3.27 4.92 33.32
N LEU A 293 -3.22 4.81 31.99
CA LEU A 293 -4.29 4.17 31.22
C LEU A 293 -4.05 2.66 31.17
N VAL A 294 -5.04 1.89 31.59
CA VAL A 294 -5.03 0.42 31.53
C VAL A 294 -6.09 -0.03 30.53
N ALA A 295 -5.68 -0.55 29.37
CA ALA A 295 -6.62 -1.07 28.38
C ALA A 295 -7.35 -2.32 28.93
N LEU A 296 -8.69 -2.30 28.92
CA LEU A 296 -9.53 -3.35 29.51
C LEU A 296 -9.88 -4.48 28.54
N SER A 297 -9.83 -4.21 27.24
CA SER A 297 -10.18 -5.15 26.17
C SER A 297 -9.30 -4.88 24.95
N GLY A 298 -8.93 -5.93 24.22
CA GLY A 298 -8.23 -5.79 22.94
C GLY A 298 -9.15 -5.36 21.79
N ASN A 299 -10.46 -5.57 21.94
CA ASN A 299 -11.45 -5.26 20.91
C ASN A 299 -12.04 -3.85 21.06
N GLU A 300 -12.08 -3.33 22.30
CA GLU A 300 -12.67 -2.03 22.63
C GLU A 300 -11.52 -1.03 22.78
N ARG A 301 -11.23 -0.28 21.71
CA ARG A 301 -10.01 0.53 21.60
C ARG A 301 -10.10 1.84 22.38
N ASP A 302 -11.31 2.28 22.73
CA ASP A 302 -11.64 3.53 23.41
C ASP A 302 -11.93 3.37 24.90
N VAL A 303 -11.86 2.14 25.43
CA VAL A 303 -12.24 1.82 26.82
C VAL A 303 -11.01 1.49 27.68
N PHE A 304 -10.81 2.30 28.73
CA PHE A 304 -9.67 2.22 29.64
C PHE A 304 -10.10 2.26 31.10
N ALA A 305 -9.29 1.67 31.98
CA ALA A 305 -9.33 1.99 33.40
C ALA A 305 -8.24 3.02 33.72
N LEU A 306 -8.57 3.99 34.56
CA LEU A 306 -7.64 5.02 35.03
C LEU A 306 -7.06 4.61 36.38
N TYR A 307 -5.77 4.30 36.39
CA TYR A 307 -5.05 3.81 37.56
C TYR A 307 -4.17 4.89 38.16
N ASN A 308 -4.12 4.99 39.48
CA ASN A 308 -3.23 5.88 40.21
C ASN A 308 -2.06 5.08 40.83
N PRO A 309 -0.83 5.16 40.29
CA PRO A 309 0.30 4.36 40.78
C PRO A 309 0.73 4.69 42.20
N TYR A 310 0.52 5.93 42.66
CA TYR A 310 0.90 6.37 44.00
C TYR A 310 0.03 5.70 45.08
N GLN A 311 -1.28 5.64 44.86
CA GLN A 311 -2.22 5.02 45.81
C GLN A 311 -2.52 3.55 45.53
N ARG A 312 -2.17 3.06 44.33
CA ARG A 312 -2.53 1.71 43.83
C ARG A 312 -4.05 1.50 43.76
N GLU A 313 -4.77 2.54 43.34
CA GLU A 313 -6.23 2.57 43.26
C GLU A 313 -6.69 2.97 41.85
N PHE A 314 -7.88 2.52 41.46
CA PHE A 314 -8.53 2.83 40.18
C PHE A 314 -9.63 3.87 40.36
N LEU A 315 -9.73 4.79 39.40
CA LEU A 315 -10.79 5.77 39.29
C LEU A 315 -12.11 5.10 38.92
N TYR A 316 -13.17 5.43 39.63
CA TYR A 316 -14.51 4.93 39.34
C TYR A 316 -15.62 5.85 39.85
N ALA A 317 -16.84 5.62 39.39
CA ALA A 317 -18.04 6.27 39.90
C ALA A 317 -19.02 5.21 40.45
N PRO A 318 -19.20 5.11 41.79
CA PRO A 318 -20.12 4.13 42.39
C PRO A 318 -21.57 4.34 41.93
N THR A 319 -22.32 3.25 41.71
CA THR A 319 -23.75 3.34 41.35
C THR A 319 -24.66 3.63 42.55
N ALA A 320 -24.23 3.28 43.77
CA ALA A 320 -25.02 3.49 44.99
C ALA A 320 -24.88 4.88 45.64
N ASP A 321 -23.79 5.62 45.38
CA ASP A 321 -23.50 6.89 46.06
C ASP A 321 -23.74 8.09 45.14
N LEU A 322 -25.01 8.47 45.02
CA LEU A 322 -25.46 9.69 44.33
C LEU A 322 -25.21 10.92 45.21
N MET A 323 -24.80 12.03 44.57
CA MET A 323 -24.72 13.33 45.23
C MET A 323 -26.09 14.01 45.23
N ASP A 324 -26.79 13.93 44.10
CA ASP A 324 -28.17 14.35 43.90
C ASP A 324 -28.80 13.49 42.78
N SER A 325 -30.02 13.80 42.34
CA SER A 325 -30.70 13.06 41.29
C SER A 325 -30.00 13.09 39.93
N LYS A 326 -29.05 14.01 39.71
CA LYS A 326 -28.38 14.23 38.41
C LYS A 326 -26.88 13.98 38.43
N ARG A 327 -26.26 13.87 39.62
CA ARG A 327 -24.80 13.87 39.80
C ARG A 327 -24.32 12.73 40.69
N ARG A 328 -23.19 12.12 40.32
CA ARG A 328 -22.49 11.10 41.11
C ARG A 328 -21.10 11.55 41.53
N HIS A 329 -20.67 11.02 42.68
CA HIS A 329 -19.31 11.20 43.15
C HIS A 329 -18.32 10.40 42.31
N VAL A 330 -17.13 10.96 42.14
CA VAL A 330 -15.98 10.29 41.53
C VAL A 330 -14.97 9.98 42.62
N LEU A 331 -14.59 8.71 42.73
CA LEU A 331 -13.77 8.18 43.82
C LEU A 331 -12.65 7.28 43.25
N THR A 332 -11.71 6.92 44.11
CA THR A 332 -10.77 5.82 43.83
C THR A 332 -10.95 4.66 44.81
N ARG A 333 -10.65 3.44 44.34
CA ARG A 333 -10.64 2.22 45.16
C ARG A 333 -9.61 1.22 44.66
N VAL A 334 -9.18 0.32 45.54
CA VAL A 334 -8.33 -0.82 45.17
C VAL A 334 -9.11 -1.81 44.30
N ALA A 335 -8.41 -2.48 43.38
CA ALA A 335 -8.98 -3.52 42.55
C ALA A 335 -9.52 -4.69 43.42
N PRO A 336 -10.75 -5.17 43.18
CA PRO A 336 -11.36 -6.22 44.00
C PRO A 336 -10.58 -7.54 43.94
N ASP A 337 -10.47 -8.25 45.06
CA ASP A 337 -9.88 -9.59 45.17
C ASP A 337 -10.87 -10.64 44.66
N GLY A 338 -10.82 -10.93 43.35
CA GLY A 338 -11.61 -11.98 42.69
C GLY A 338 -12.98 -11.56 42.11
N ALA A 339 -13.63 -12.47 41.39
CA ALA A 339 -14.87 -12.20 40.64
C ALA A 339 -16.12 -11.99 41.54
N ARG A 340 -16.10 -12.49 42.78
CA ARG A 340 -17.20 -12.38 43.77
C ARG A 340 -17.31 -11.01 44.46
N GLU A 341 -16.39 -10.10 44.17
CA GLU A 341 -16.31 -8.78 44.83
C GLU A 341 -17.02 -7.64 44.10
N ALA A 342 -17.47 -7.82 42.84
CA ALA A 342 -18.25 -6.80 42.14
C ALA A 342 -19.73 -6.89 42.55
N SER A 343 -20.15 -6.09 43.54
CA SER A 343 -21.58 -5.97 43.86
C SER A 343 -22.33 -5.22 42.74
N SER A 344 -23.60 -5.55 42.50
CA SER A 344 -24.46 -4.80 41.55
C SER A 344 -24.54 -3.30 41.90
N THR A 345 -24.36 -2.97 43.17
CA THR A 345 -24.34 -1.61 43.74
C THR A 345 -23.02 -0.83 43.53
N GLU A 346 -22.01 -1.46 42.93
CA GLU A 346 -20.71 -0.81 42.66
C GLU A 346 -20.35 -0.78 41.17
N GLY A 347 -21.32 -0.98 40.27
CA GLY A 347 -21.12 -0.85 38.82
C GLY A 347 -20.74 -2.15 38.08
N GLY A 348 -20.90 -3.31 38.73
CA GLY A 348 -20.78 -4.62 38.08
C GLY A 348 -19.40 -4.88 37.43
N PRO A 349 -19.32 -5.66 36.34
CA PRO A 349 -18.05 -6.05 35.71
C PRO A 349 -17.31 -4.91 34.98
N MET A 350 -17.96 -3.75 34.78
CA MET A 350 -17.43 -2.57 34.08
C MET A 350 -17.24 -1.38 35.04
N TRP A 351 -17.16 -1.62 36.35
CA TRP A 351 -17.16 -0.58 37.39
C TRP A 351 -16.10 0.52 37.23
N CYS A 352 -14.93 0.19 36.68
CA CYS A 352 -13.82 1.13 36.43
C CYS A 352 -13.59 1.43 34.94
N ALA A 353 -14.52 1.05 34.06
CA ALA A 353 -14.38 1.25 32.63
C ALA A 353 -14.78 2.68 32.24
N TRP A 354 -13.83 3.41 31.67
CA TRP A 354 -13.99 4.75 31.14
C TRP A 354 -13.84 4.70 29.62
N ARG A 355 -14.85 5.18 28.90
CA ARG A 355 -14.71 5.52 27.49
C ARG A 355 -14.03 6.88 27.40
N ILE A 356 -12.94 6.96 26.64
CA ILE A 356 -12.17 8.19 26.46
C ILE A 356 -12.11 8.52 24.97
N THR A 357 -12.87 9.53 24.55
CA THR A 357 -12.99 9.93 23.14
C THR A 357 -12.44 11.34 22.94
N SER A 358 -11.92 11.63 21.75
CA SER A 358 -11.58 13.01 21.37
C SER A 358 -12.82 13.88 21.44
N ALA A 359 -12.69 15.08 22.00
CA ALA A 359 -13.79 16.06 22.06
C ALA A 359 -14.08 16.68 20.69
N GLN A 360 -13.07 16.70 19.81
CA GLN A 360 -13.18 17.13 18.42
C GLN A 360 -12.73 15.97 17.53
N GLN A 361 -13.63 15.46 16.71
CA GLN A 361 -13.35 14.35 15.81
C GLN A 361 -14.05 14.59 14.49
N SER A 362 -13.27 14.62 13.42
CA SER A 362 -13.78 14.80 12.07
C SER A 362 -14.60 13.58 11.62
N SER A 363 -15.53 13.77 10.70
CA SER A 363 -16.31 12.66 10.09
C SER A 363 -15.38 11.63 9.42
N MET A 364 -14.25 12.09 8.87
CA MET A 364 -13.22 11.23 8.28
C MET A 364 -12.58 10.31 9.33
N GLU A 365 -12.11 10.88 10.45
CA GLU A 365 -11.53 10.10 11.55
C GLU A 365 -12.53 9.09 12.11
N LYS A 366 -13.80 9.49 12.30
CA LYS A 366 -14.87 8.58 12.73
C LYS A 366 -15.06 7.41 11.78
N GLY A 367 -15.05 7.69 10.47
CA GLY A 367 -15.18 6.68 9.42
C GLY A 367 -14.03 5.67 9.40
N VAL A 368 -12.79 6.16 9.43
CA VAL A 368 -11.58 5.31 9.45
C VAL A 368 -11.50 4.50 10.75
N GLU A 369 -11.89 5.08 11.89
CA GLU A 369 -11.94 4.36 13.16
C GLU A 369 -12.96 3.23 13.15
N ALA A 370 -14.18 3.50 12.69
CA ALA A 370 -15.22 2.50 12.55
C ALA A 370 -14.77 1.36 11.62
N PHE A 371 -14.00 1.69 10.57
CA PHE A 371 -13.40 0.71 9.67
C PHE A 371 -12.46 -0.25 10.43
N PHE A 372 -11.49 0.27 11.18
CA PHE A 372 -10.54 -0.58 11.94
C PHE A 372 -11.20 -1.29 13.12
N ALA A 373 -12.29 -0.75 13.68
CA ALA A 373 -13.13 -1.42 14.66
C ALA A 373 -14.02 -2.53 14.06
N LYS A 374 -13.95 -2.77 12.74
CA LYS A 374 -14.78 -3.71 11.97
C LYS A 374 -16.28 -3.38 12.00
N GLN A 375 -16.63 -2.14 12.31
CA GLN A 375 -18.00 -1.61 12.24
C GLN A 375 -18.26 -1.02 10.86
N TYR A 376 -18.20 -1.87 9.83
CA TYR A 376 -18.25 -1.45 8.43
C TYR A 376 -19.50 -0.61 8.05
N PRO A 377 -20.72 -0.88 8.58
CA PRO A 377 -21.88 -0.03 8.26
C PRO A 377 -21.69 1.43 8.71
N LEU A 378 -21.23 1.62 9.95
CA LEU A 378 -20.95 2.95 10.50
C LEU A 378 -19.79 3.62 9.75
N ALA A 379 -18.77 2.84 9.36
CA ALA A 379 -17.66 3.35 8.56
C ALA A 379 -18.13 3.93 7.23
N VAL A 380 -19.01 3.22 6.50
CA VAL A 380 -19.53 3.70 5.20
C VAL A 380 -20.35 4.98 5.36
N GLU A 381 -21.21 5.05 6.39
CA GLU A 381 -22.01 6.24 6.68
C GLU A 381 -21.13 7.47 6.95
N GLN A 382 -20.20 7.35 7.90
CA GLN A 382 -19.34 8.45 8.30
C GLN A 382 -18.36 8.88 7.20
N LEU A 383 -17.81 7.93 6.43
CA LEU A 383 -16.96 8.25 5.27
C LEU A 383 -17.75 8.92 4.14
N THR A 384 -19.03 8.59 3.98
CA THR A 384 -19.89 9.27 2.99
C THR A 384 -20.19 10.71 3.39
N LEU A 385 -20.42 10.96 4.68
CA LEU A 385 -20.53 12.33 5.21
C LEU A 385 -19.21 13.09 5.05
N ALA A 386 -18.08 12.45 5.36
CA ALA A 386 -16.76 13.05 5.24
C ALA A 386 -16.46 13.48 3.80
N ALA A 387 -16.80 12.68 2.80
CA ALA A 387 -16.48 12.93 1.40
C ALA A 387 -16.97 14.28 0.85
N ASN A 388 -17.95 14.93 1.49
CA ASN A 388 -18.47 16.24 1.07
C ASN A 388 -17.63 17.42 1.57
N ASP A 389 -16.87 17.24 2.66
CA ASP A 389 -16.20 18.32 3.41
C ASP A 389 -14.65 18.21 3.37
N LEU A 390 -14.09 17.34 2.51
CA LEU A 390 -12.64 17.11 2.46
C LEU A 390 -11.90 18.21 1.67
N PRO A 391 -10.76 18.71 2.16
CA PRO A 391 -10.06 19.84 1.54
C PRO A 391 -9.09 19.45 0.41
N ASP A 392 -8.64 18.19 0.33
CA ASP A 392 -7.56 17.76 -0.58
C ASP A 392 -7.90 16.44 -1.30
N ASN A 393 -7.45 16.29 -2.55
CA ASN A 393 -7.64 15.10 -3.38
C ASN A 393 -7.03 13.84 -2.73
N THR A 394 -5.93 13.98 -1.99
CA THR A 394 -5.29 12.86 -1.28
C THR A 394 -6.21 12.27 -0.20
N GLU A 395 -6.90 13.13 0.55
CA GLU A 395 -7.86 12.72 1.58
C GLU A 395 -9.11 12.10 0.95
N HIS A 396 -9.55 12.60 -0.20
CA HIS A 396 -10.64 11.98 -0.96
C HIS A 396 -10.30 10.56 -1.41
N VAL A 397 -9.08 10.32 -1.93
CA VAL A 397 -8.64 8.97 -2.32
C VAL A 397 -8.60 8.03 -1.12
N LYS A 398 -8.10 8.49 0.04
CA LYS A 398 -8.13 7.69 1.28
C LYS A 398 -9.57 7.36 1.69
N CYS A 399 -10.46 8.35 1.67
CA CYS A 399 -11.86 8.19 2.01
C CYS A 399 -12.54 7.14 1.13
N PHE A 400 -12.37 7.25 -0.20
CA PHE A 400 -12.92 6.27 -1.14
C PHE A 400 -12.30 4.89 -0.98
N ALA A 401 -10.98 4.78 -0.73
CA ALA A 401 -10.33 3.48 -0.55
C ALA A 401 -10.85 2.73 0.69
N TYR A 402 -11.03 3.41 1.82
CA TYR A 402 -11.60 2.82 3.03
C TYR A 402 -13.10 2.52 2.87
N ARG A 403 -13.87 3.40 2.22
CA ARG A 403 -15.31 3.19 1.96
C ARG A 403 -15.56 2.00 1.05
N MET A 404 -14.81 1.93 -0.05
CA MET A 404 -14.82 0.83 -0.99
C MET A 404 -14.46 -0.50 -0.30
N THR A 405 -13.41 -0.51 0.52
CA THR A 405 -13.04 -1.71 1.27
C THR A 405 -14.12 -2.11 2.27
N ALA A 406 -14.73 -1.16 2.97
CA ALA A 406 -15.85 -1.44 3.87
C ALA A 406 -17.05 -2.04 3.13
N ASN A 407 -17.42 -1.49 1.97
CA ASN A 407 -18.49 -2.02 1.12
C ASN A 407 -18.18 -3.44 0.63
N LEU A 408 -16.92 -3.74 0.30
CA LEU A 408 -16.46 -5.08 -0.07
C LEU A 408 -16.61 -6.07 1.09
N ARG A 409 -16.27 -5.67 2.33
CA ARG A 409 -16.50 -6.50 3.53
C ARG A 409 -17.98 -6.71 3.84
N LEU A 410 -18.83 -5.75 3.49
CA LEU A 410 -20.29 -5.85 3.57
C LEU A 410 -20.93 -6.61 2.40
N ARG A 411 -20.14 -7.10 1.43
CA ARG A 411 -20.60 -7.77 0.20
C ARG A 411 -21.51 -6.90 -0.69
N ARG A 412 -21.33 -5.58 -0.62
CA ARG A 412 -22.03 -4.59 -1.46
C ARG A 412 -21.17 -4.25 -2.68
N PHE A 413 -21.05 -5.19 -3.61
CA PHE A 413 -20.15 -5.06 -4.76
C PHE A 413 -20.55 -3.94 -5.73
N ASP A 414 -21.84 -3.66 -5.87
CA ASP A 414 -22.37 -2.62 -6.76
C ASP A 414 -21.85 -1.22 -6.39
N LEU A 415 -21.53 -1.02 -5.11
CA LEU A 415 -21.05 0.26 -4.57
C LEU A 415 -19.51 0.41 -4.64
N VAL A 416 -18.79 -0.62 -5.09
CA VAL A 416 -17.32 -0.60 -5.23
C VAL A 416 -16.90 0.12 -6.52
N ALA A 417 -17.63 -0.11 -7.62
CA ALA A 417 -17.28 0.46 -8.92
C ALA A 417 -17.33 2.02 -8.97
N PRO A 418 -18.34 2.70 -8.36
CA PRO A 418 -18.37 4.15 -8.31
C PRO A 418 -17.20 4.76 -7.52
N ASP A 419 -16.84 4.16 -6.38
CA ASP A 419 -15.71 4.62 -5.56
C ASP A 419 -14.38 4.47 -6.32
N PHE A 420 -14.21 3.37 -7.05
CA PHE A 420 -13.04 3.15 -7.89
C PHE A 420 -12.96 4.15 -9.05
N GLN A 421 -14.06 4.44 -9.72
CA GLN A 421 -14.13 5.46 -10.78
C GLN A 421 -13.83 6.86 -10.24
N ALA A 422 -14.33 7.19 -9.04
CA ALA A 422 -14.03 8.45 -8.37
C ALA A 422 -12.53 8.60 -8.05
N ILE A 423 -11.88 7.53 -7.59
CA ILE A 423 -10.42 7.50 -7.39
C ILE A 423 -9.67 7.72 -8.71
N GLN A 424 -10.14 7.11 -9.81
CA GLN A 424 -9.52 7.30 -11.13
C GLN A 424 -9.67 8.72 -11.66
N ALA A 425 -10.85 9.32 -11.47
CA ALA A 425 -11.17 10.67 -11.91
C ALA A 425 -10.37 11.74 -11.15
N LEU A 426 -10.07 11.51 -9.87
CA LEU A 426 -9.31 12.45 -9.03
C LEU A 426 -7.83 12.60 -9.43
N GLY A 427 -7.31 11.73 -10.32
CA GLY A 427 -6.04 11.94 -11.02
C GLY A 427 -4.90 12.58 -10.20
N GLY A 428 -4.32 11.84 -9.25
CA GLY A 428 -3.11 12.24 -8.50
C GLY A 428 -2.04 11.13 -8.53
N ASN A 429 -0.81 11.40 -8.08
CA ASN A 429 0.36 10.47 -8.08
C ASN A 429 -0.04 9.01 -7.76
N LYS A 430 -0.33 8.25 -8.82
CA LYS A 430 -1.05 6.97 -8.78
C LYS A 430 -0.22 5.83 -8.17
N ALA A 431 1.08 6.00 -7.98
CA ALA A 431 1.93 4.97 -7.37
C ALA A 431 1.97 5.09 -5.84
N ALA A 432 2.10 6.31 -5.30
CA ALA A 432 2.35 6.51 -3.87
C ALA A 432 1.19 6.03 -2.98
N ILE A 433 -0.05 6.35 -3.36
CA ILE A 433 -1.24 5.99 -2.58
C ILE A 433 -1.55 4.48 -2.73
N PHE A 434 -1.35 3.91 -3.92
CA PHE A 434 -1.52 2.47 -4.15
C PHE A 434 -0.48 1.64 -3.39
N HIS A 435 0.79 2.09 -3.33
CA HIS A 435 1.82 1.42 -2.53
C HIS A 435 1.63 1.60 -1.01
N GLY A 436 1.13 2.76 -0.57
CA GLY A 436 0.82 3.02 0.84
C GLY A 436 -0.36 2.19 1.36
N LEU A 437 -1.38 1.99 0.52
CA LEU A 437 -2.56 1.18 0.82
C LEU A 437 -2.45 -0.26 0.28
N ALA A 438 -1.29 -0.69 -0.24
CA ALA A 438 -1.08 -2.02 -0.80
C ALA A 438 -1.56 -3.16 0.12
N HIS A 439 -1.37 -2.99 1.43
CA HIS A 439 -1.84 -3.94 2.44
C HIS A 439 -3.37 -4.13 2.42
N LEU A 440 -4.17 -3.07 2.21
CA LEU A 440 -5.63 -3.18 2.07
C LEU A 440 -6.01 -3.98 0.83
N TRP A 441 -5.26 -3.80 -0.27
CA TRP A 441 -5.48 -4.53 -1.52
C TRP A 441 -5.10 -6.00 -1.40
N GLU A 442 -3.96 -6.32 -0.79
CA GLU A 442 -3.54 -7.70 -0.49
C GLU A 442 -4.52 -8.40 0.46
N GLU A 443 -4.99 -7.70 1.49
CA GLU A 443 -6.01 -8.21 2.41
C GLU A 443 -7.37 -8.42 1.72
N ASN A 444 -7.73 -7.55 0.77
CA ASN A 444 -8.94 -7.70 -0.02
C ASN A 444 -8.81 -8.85 -1.03
N ALA A 445 -7.67 -8.99 -1.70
CA ALA A 445 -7.38 -10.12 -2.59
C ALA A 445 -7.40 -11.45 -1.82
N SER A 446 -6.76 -11.50 -0.65
CA SER A 446 -6.76 -12.68 0.23
C SER A 446 -8.16 -12.98 0.77
N TYR A 447 -8.95 -11.97 1.11
CA TYR A 447 -10.34 -12.14 1.53
C TYR A 447 -11.23 -12.63 0.39
N LEU A 448 -11.08 -12.10 -0.82
CA LEU A 448 -11.79 -12.56 -2.01
C LEU A 448 -11.40 -14.01 -2.35
N ALA A 449 -10.11 -14.36 -2.25
CA ALA A 449 -9.63 -15.73 -2.42
C ALA A 449 -10.16 -16.69 -1.35
N ALA A 450 -10.18 -16.27 -0.08
CA ALA A 450 -10.75 -17.03 1.03
C ALA A 450 -12.28 -17.20 0.88
N MET A 451 -12.99 -16.14 0.49
CA MET A 451 -14.41 -16.17 0.14
C MET A 451 -14.70 -17.13 -1.03
N ALA A 452 -13.84 -17.12 -2.06
CA ALA A 452 -13.93 -18.05 -3.18
C ALA A 452 -13.69 -19.51 -2.75
N SER A 453 -13.00 -19.76 -1.64
CA SER A 453 -12.79 -21.11 -1.08
C SER A 453 -13.90 -21.60 -0.14
N LEU A 454 -14.76 -20.71 0.37
CA LEU A 454 -15.74 -20.99 1.43
C LEU A 454 -17.15 -21.35 0.92
N SER A 455 -17.46 -21.13 -0.36
CA SER A 455 -18.77 -21.46 -0.92
C SER A 455 -18.69 -21.75 -2.43
N SER A 456 -19.17 -22.92 -2.83
CA SER A 456 -19.23 -23.37 -4.23
C SER A 456 -20.02 -22.42 -5.14
N ASP A 457 -21.09 -21.80 -4.61
CA ASP A 457 -21.98 -20.95 -5.40
C ASP A 457 -21.38 -19.55 -5.68
N LEU A 458 -20.56 -19.03 -4.77
CA LEU A 458 -19.79 -17.79 -5.02
C LEU A 458 -18.47 -18.05 -5.74
N GLN A 459 -17.97 -19.28 -5.76
CA GLN A 459 -16.87 -19.67 -6.63
C GLN A 459 -17.35 -19.66 -8.09
N ILE A 460 -18.57 -20.15 -8.34
CA ILE A 460 -19.25 -20.02 -9.63
C ILE A 460 -19.55 -18.54 -9.93
N GLN A 461 -20.05 -17.72 -8.99
CA GLN A 461 -20.26 -16.28 -9.27
C GLN A 461 -18.97 -15.45 -9.40
N ALA A 462 -17.89 -15.74 -8.67
CA ALA A 462 -16.63 -14.99 -8.78
C ALA A 462 -15.83 -15.43 -10.02
N ILE A 463 -15.89 -16.71 -10.38
CA ILE A 463 -15.41 -17.21 -11.68
C ILE A 463 -16.30 -16.62 -12.77
N GLU A 464 -17.63 -16.71 -12.69
CA GLU A 464 -18.55 -16.06 -13.65
C GLU A 464 -18.33 -14.55 -13.73
N ILE A 465 -18.07 -13.80 -12.66
CA ILE A 465 -17.82 -12.35 -12.79
C ILE A 465 -16.45 -12.05 -13.43
N SER A 466 -15.43 -12.87 -13.18
CA SER A 466 -14.09 -12.71 -13.78
C SER A 466 -13.97 -13.31 -15.19
N THR A 467 -14.80 -14.31 -15.53
CA THR A 467 -14.80 -15.03 -16.81
C THR A 467 -16.03 -14.77 -17.67
N SER A 468 -17.02 -14.01 -17.20
CA SER A 468 -18.22 -13.67 -17.99
C SER A 468 -17.88 -12.57 -18.99
N THR A 469 -18.19 -12.88 -20.25
CA THR A 469 -18.20 -11.95 -21.37
C THR A 469 -19.16 -10.76 -21.17
N LYS A 470 -20.03 -10.81 -20.16
CA LYS A 470 -20.95 -9.71 -19.79
C LYS A 470 -20.32 -8.67 -18.86
N ASN A 471 -19.12 -8.90 -18.32
CA ASN A 471 -18.42 -7.93 -17.47
C ASN A 471 -17.82 -6.79 -18.34
N PRO A 472 -18.11 -5.50 -18.05
CA PRO A 472 -17.58 -4.38 -18.82
C PRO A 472 -16.04 -4.26 -18.80
N PHE A 473 -15.37 -4.90 -17.82
CA PHE A 473 -13.91 -4.92 -17.71
C PHE A 473 -13.28 -6.21 -18.26
N PHE A 474 -14.07 -7.15 -18.79
CA PHE A 474 -13.58 -8.45 -19.27
C PHE A 474 -12.47 -8.31 -20.31
N MET A 475 -12.65 -7.46 -21.34
CA MET A 475 -11.63 -7.21 -22.35
C MET A 475 -10.32 -6.70 -21.75
N ARG A 476 -10.37 -5.73 -20.83
CA ARG A 476 -9.17 -5.16 -20.20
C ARG A 476 -8.45 -6.19 -19.31
N HIS A 477 -9.23 -6.98 -18.57
CA HIS A 477 -8.68 -8.04 -17.72
C HIS A 477 -7.96 -9.10 -18.54
N GLN A 478 -8.59 -9.56 -19.64
CA GLN A 478 -8.01 -10.57 -20.52
C GLN A 478 -6.79 -10.06 -21.29
N LEU A 479 -6.80 -8.79 -21.73
CA LEU A 479 -5.61 -8.14 -22.30
C LEU A 479 -4.45 -8.12 -21.31
N SER A 480 -4.70 -7.74 -20.05
CA SER A 480 -3.67 -7.70 -19.00
C SER A 480 -3.11 -9.09 -18.69
N LYS A 481 -3.98 -10.10 -18.62
CA LYS A 481 -3.59 -11.50 -18.43
C LYS A 481 -2.77 -12.04 -19.60
N GLY A 482 -3.15 -11.68 -20.83
CA GLY A 482 -2.39 -11.95 -22.04
C GLY A 482 -1.01 -11.29 -22.00
N ASP A 483 -0.92 -10.02 -21.57
CA ASP A 483 0.35 -9.30 -21.44
C ASP A 483 1.29 -9.99 -20.43
N ASP A 484 0.76 -10.47 -19.30
CA ASP A 484 1.55 -11.26 -18.35
C ASP A 484 2.08 -12.54 -19.01
N PHE A 485 1.24 -13.36 -19.66
CA PHE A 485 1.68 -14.57 -20.36
C PHE A 485 2.68 -14.29 -21.48
N PHE A 486 2.48 -13.20 -22.23
CA PHE A 486 3.38 -12.76 -23.28
C PHE A 486 4.78 -12.47 -22.73
N VAL A 487 4.85 -11.74 -21.62
CA VAL A 487 6.09 -11.48 -20.87
C VAL A 487 6.72 -12.79 -20.38
N ARG A 488 5.91 -13.78 -19.99
CA ARG A 488 6.41 -15.13 -19.59
C ARG A 488 6.93 -15.97 -20.76
N ARG A 489 6.82 -15.48 -22.00
CA ARG A 489 7.04 -16.24 -23.25
C ARG A 489 6.13 -17.47 -23.40
N ASP A 490 5.01 -17.50 -22.68
CA ASP A 490 3.96 -18.49 -22.90
C ASP A 490 3.00 -17.95 -23.96
N PHE A 491 3.48 -17.94 -25.21
CA PHE A 491 2.74 -17.34 -26.33
C PHE A 491 1.41 -18.08 -26.59
N GLN A 492 1.35 -19.38 -26.35
CA GLN A 492 0.13 -20.15 -26.54
C GLN A 492 -0.96 -19.75 -25.54
N ALA A 493 -0.62 -19.59 -24.26
CA ALA A 493 -1.56 -19.10 -23.26
C ALA A 493 -1.94 -17.62 -23.49
N ALA A 494 -1.00 -16.79 -23.95
CA ALA A 494 -1.26 -15.40 -24.30
C ALA A 494 -2.27 -15.27 -25.45
N ILE A 495 -2.12 -16.07 -26.51
CA ILE A 495 -3.04 -16.11 -27.66
C ILE A 495 -4.48 -16.39 -27.21
N MET A 496 -4.68 -17.39 -26.35
CA MET A 496 -6.01 -17.73 -25.84
C MET A 496 -6.67 -16.53 -25.14
N CYS A 497 -5.93 -15.85 -24.25
CA CYS A 497 -6.44 -14.68 -23.53
C CYS A 497 -6.75 -13.51 -24.48
N TYR A 498 -5.89 -13.25 -25.47
CA TYR A 498 -6.11 -12.18 -26.44
C TYR A 498 -7.27 -12.50 -27.41
N GLN A 499 -7.46 -13.75 -27.82
CA GLN A 499 -8.62 -14.19 -28.61
C GLN A 499 -9.92 -13.98 -27.85
N GLU A 500 -9.97 -14.38 -26.57
CA GLU A 500 -11.13 -14.15 -25.70
C GLU A 500 -11.48 -12.66 -25.59
N ALA A 501 -10.47 -11.78 -25.51
CA ALA A 501 -10.67 -10.33 -25.53
C ALA A 501 -11.17 -9.83 -26.91
N ALA A 502 -10.63 -10.37 -28.01
CA ALA A 502 -10.95 -9.94 -29.37
C ALA A 502 -12.37 -10.33 -29.82
N THR A 503 -12.86 -11.50 -29.39
CA THR A 503 -14.20 -12.01 -29.75
C THR A 503 -15.30 -11.57 -28.78
N CYS A 504 -14.97 -10.83 -27.73
CA CYS A 504 -15.95 -10.38 -26.74
C CYS A 504 -16.89 -9.31 -27.33
N THR A 505 -18.21 -9.50 -27.16
CA THR A 505 -19.25 -8.51 -27.44
C THR A 505 -19.67 -7.82 -26.13
N PRO A 506 -19.39 -6.51 -25.94
CA PRO A 506 -19.75 -5.82 -24.71
C PRO A 506 -21.28 -5.68 -24.57
N SER A 507 -21.83 -6.05 -23.41
CA SER A 507 -23.28 -6.06 -23.11
C SER A 507 -23.94 -4.67 -22.95
N ILE A 508 -23.26 -3.58 -23.33
CA ILE A 508 -23.86 -2.24 -23.24
C ILE A 508 -24.77 -2.05 -24.45
N VAL A 509 -26.02 -2.50 -24.33
CA VAL A 509 -27.10 -2.07 -25.22
C VAL A 509 -27.38 -0.60 -24.85
N PRO A 510 -27.16 0.38 -25.75
CA PRO A 510 -27.67 1.72 -25.52
C PRO A 510 -29.19 1.61 -25.47
N SER A 511 -29.80 2.23 -24.46
CA SER A 511 -31.25 2.39 -24.39
C SER A 511 -31.73 3.35 -25.47
N SER A 512 -31.70 2.93 -26.73
CA SER A 512 -32.38 3.54 -27.86
C SER A 512 -32.35 2.56 -29.02
N SER A 513 -33.53 2.12 -29.41
CA SER A 513 -33.81 1.30 -30.58
C SER A 513 -33.32 1.96 -31.87
N GLU A 514 -32.12 1.63 -32.36
CA GLU A 514 -31.76 1.62 -33.79
C GLU A 514 -30.62 0.61 -34.02
N GLU A 515 -30.86 -0.35 -34.92
CA GLU A 515 -29.99 -1.48 -35.31
C GLU A 515 -28.71 -1.07 -36.09
N ASN A 516 -28.15 0.11 -35.87
CA ASN A 516 -26.89 0.54 -36.50
C ASN A 516 -26.05 1.45 -35.57
N SER A 517 -25.87 1.05 -34.31
CA SER A 517 -24.98 1.78 -33.40
C SER A 517 -23.53 1.33 -33.61
N LEU A 518 -22.67 2.25 -34.10
CA LEU A 518 -21.21 2.09 -34.08
C LEU A 518 -20.75 1.68 -32.67
N GLU A 519 -19.88 0.69 -32.57
CA GLU A 519 -19.22 0.36 -31.31
C GLU A 519 -18.47 1.57 -30.74
N ASP A 520 -18.39 1.66 -29.40
CA ASP A 520 -17.66 2.71 -28.72
C ASP A 520 -16.18 2.75 -29.20
N ALA A 521 -15.63 3.96 -29.34
CA ALA A 521 -14.30 4.15 -29.91
C ALA A 521 -13.21 3.48 -29.05
N GLU A 522 -13.43 3.42 -27.74
CA GLU A 522 -12.50 2.78 -26.79
C GLU A 522 -12.59 1.25 -26.82
N THR A 523 -13.79 0.67 -27.00
CA THR A 523 -13.93 -0.79 -27.19
C THR A 523 -13.33 -1.24 -28.52
N THR A 524 -13.51 -0.43 -29.57
CA THR A 524 -12.89 -0.65 -30.89
C THR A 524 -11.37 -0.64 -30.77
N ARG A 525 -10.80 0.36 -30.06
CA ARG A 525 -9.35 0.46 -29.80
C ARG A 525 -8.81 -0.75 -29.04
N GLN A 526 -9.51 -1.23 -28.01
CA GLN A 526 -9.09 -2.40 -27.23
C GLN A 526 -9.15 -3.69 -28.05
N ARG A 527 -10.18 -3.86 -28.88
CA ARG A 527 -10.30 -5.00 -29.79
C ARG A 527 -9.17 -5.03 -30.82
N VAL A 528 -8.87 -3.88 -31.43
CA VAL A 528 -7.72 -3.74 -32.35
C VAL A 528 -6.42 -4.11 -31.64
N ARG A 529 -6.21 -3.62 -30.40
CA ARG A 529 -5.05 -4.00 -29.59
C ARG A 529 -4.98 -5.51 -29.33
N ALA A 530 -6.11 -6.17 -29.06
CA ALA A 530 -6.15 -7.62 -28.85
C ALA A 530 -5.69 -8.38 -30.11
N TYR A 531 -6.23 -8.05 -31.29
CA TYR A 531 -5.83 -8.67 -32.56
C TYR A 531 -4.35 -8.44 -32.90
N VAL A 532 -3.85 -7.21 -32.71
CA VAL A 532 -2.43 -6.90 -32.90
C VAL A 532 -1.56 -7.71 -31.93
N SER A 533 -2.00 -7.88 -30.68
CA SER A 533 -1.27 -8.65 -29.66
C SER A 533 -1.27 -10.17 -29.97
N CYS A 534 -2.37 -10.71 -30.50
CA CYS A 534 -2.39 -12.07 -31.08
C CYS A 534 -1.36 -12.20 -32.20
N ALA A 535 -1.33 -11.24 -33.14
CA ALA A 535 -0.39 -11.27 -34.26
C ALA A 535 1.07 -11.21 -33.79
N LYS A 536 1.38 -10.45 -32.73
CA LYS A 536 2.71 -10.45 -32.10
C LYS A 536 3.09 -11.84 -31.57
N CYS A 537 2.15 -12.55 -30.94
CA CYS A 537 2.39 -13.91 -30.44
C CYS A 537 2.66 -14.89 -31.58
N PHE A 538 1.82 -14.87 -32.63
CA PHE A 538 2.01 -15.73 -33.81
C PHE A 538 3.32 -15.43 -34.54
N PHE A 539 3.69 -14.14 -34.65
CA PHE A 539 4.98 -13.75 -35.21
C PHE A 539 6.16 -14.28 -34.39
N ALA A 540 6.06 -14.25 -33.05
CA ALA A 540 7.07 -14.83 -32.16
C ALA A 540 7.18 -16.36 -32.25
N LEU A 541 6.12 -17.04 -32.70
CA LEU A 541 6.08 -18.48 -32.97
C LEU A 541 6.49 -18.84 -34.42
N ASP A 542 6.96 -17.87 -35.21
CA ASP A 542 7.31 -18.01 -36.64
C ASP A 542 6.10 -18.35 -37.55
N GLU A 543 4.87 -18.15 -37.06
CA GLU A 543 3.63 -18.37 -37.80
C GLU A 543 3.16 -17.08 -38.51
N THR A 544 3.95 -16.61 -39.48
CA THR A 544 3.73 -15.31 -40.16
C THR A 544 2.40 -15.21 -40.92
N GLU A 545 1.90 -16.32 -41.49
CA GLU A 545 0.60 -16.36 -42.17
C GLU A 545 -0.57 -16.18 -41.19
N ASN A 546 -0.50 -16.81 -40.01
CA ASN A 546 -1.51 -16.65 -38.97
C ASN A 546 -1.48 -15.21 -38.42
N ALA A 547 -0.30 -14.64 -38.20
CA ALA A 547 -0.16 -13.23 -37.82
C ALA A 547 -0.80 -12.29 -38.87
N TRP A 548 -0.59 -12.54 -40.17
CA TRP A 548 -1.18 -11.75 -41.26
C TRP A 548 -2.72 -11.82 -41.28
N GLN A 549 -3.31 -12.98 -41.02
CA GLN A 549 -4.76 -13.14 -40.96
C GLN A 549 -5.38 -12.31 -39.82
N TYR A 550 -4.82 -12.38 -38.61
CA TYR A 550 -5.32 -11.60 -37.46
C TYR A 550 -5.20 -10.09 -37.68
N LEU A 551 -4.12 -9.64 -38.34
CA LEU A 551 -3.95 -8.23 -38.72
C LEU A 551 -4.91 -7.79 -39.83
N SER A 552 -5.31 -8.69 -40.71
CA SER A 552 -6.31 -8.39 -41.75
C SER A 552 -7.70 -8.23 -41.14
N ILE A 553 -8.07 -9.11 -40.22
CA ILE A 553 -9.30 -8.98 -39.42
C ILE A 553 -9.32 -7.64 -38.66
N ALA A 554 -8.20 -7.26 -38.03
CA ALA A 554 -8.10 -5.99 -37.31
C ALA A 554 -8.27 -4.75 -38.23
N HIS A 555 -7.82 -4.85 -39.48
CA HIS A 555 -7.90 -3.77 -40.46
C HIS A 555 -9.31 -3.57 -41.01
N ASP A 556 -10.12 -4.65 -41.04
CA ASP A 556 -11.50 -4.64 -41.54
C ASP A 556 -12.51 -4.13 -40.49
N ILE A 557 -12.07 -3.88 -39.24
CA ILE A 557 -12.92 -3.32 -38.19
C ILE A 557 -13.31 -1.87 -38.55
N ALA A 558 -14.61 -1.56 -38.51
CA ALA A 558 -15.08 -0.19 -38.73
C ALA A 558 -14.67 0.73 -37.56
N GLY A 559 -14.20 1.95 -37.84
CA GLY A 559 -13.85 2.94 -36.81
C GLY A 559 -12.47 2.79 -36.18
N VAL A 560 -11.54 2.07 -36.82
CA VAL A 560 -10.14 1.95 -36.35
C VAL A 560 -9.48 3.33 -36.27
N SER A 561 -8.92 3.63 -35.09
CA SER A 561 -8.16 4.86 -34.88
C SER A 561 -6.92 4.95 -35.78
N VAL A 562 -6.48 6.17 -36.11
CA VAL A 562 -5.28 6.40 -36.94
C VAL A 562 -4.02 5.73 -36.35
N GLU A 563 -3.90 5.70 -35.02
CA GLU A 563 -2.83 4.99 -34.30
C GLU A 563 -2.91 3.47 -34.45
N GLY A 564 -4.12 2.92 -34.31
CA GLY A 564 -4.38 1.48 -34.50
C GLY A 564 -4.07 1.03 -35.92
N ASP A 565 -4.44 1.83 -36.92
CA ASP A 565 -4.15 1.55 -38.33
C ASP A 565 -2.64 1.57 -38.61
N ALA A 566 -1.91 2.55 -38.06
CA ALA A 566 -0.45 2.58 -38.14
C ALA A 566 0.21 1.34 -37.51
N ALA A 567 -0.30 0.88 -36.36
CA ALA A 567 0.19 -0.33 -35.70
C ALA A 567 -0.10 -1.60 -36.50
N ILE A 568 -1.29 -1.73 -37.10
CA ILE A 568 -1.64 -2.86 -37.97
C ILE A 568 -0.71 -2.91 -39.19
N LEU A 569 -0.51 -1.78 -39.86
CA LEU A 569 0.35 -1.69 -41.05
C LEU A 569 1.82 -2.00 -40.73
N LEU A 570 2.33 -1.53 -39.58
CA LEU A 570 3.67 -1.89 -39.09
C LEU A 570 3.83 -3.41 -38.99
N TRP A 571 2.92 -4.09 -38.30
CA TRP A 571 3.03 -5.54 -38.11
C TRP A 571 2.77 -6.33 -39.40
N LYS A 572 1.94 -5.83 -40.33
CA LYS A 572 1.81 -6.42 -41.68
C LYS A 572 3.13 -6.31 -42.45
N GLY A 573 3.80 -5.16 -42.38
CA GLY A 573 5.12 -4.96 -42.98
C GLY A 573 6.16 -5.93 -42.42
N LYS A 574 6.16 -6.17 -41.09
CA LYS A 574 7.04 -7.16 -40.45
C LYS A 574 6.79 -8.59 -40.94
N CYS A 575 5.53 -8.99 -41.11
CA CYS A 575 5.19 -10.31 -41.67
C CYS A 575 5.74 -10.47 -43.10
N ARG A 576 5.56 -9.46 -43.96
CA ARG A 576 6.10 -9.48 -45.34
C ARG A 576 7.62 -9.46 -45.40
N ARG A 577 8.27 -8.74 -44.47
CA ARG A 577 9.73 -8.79 -44.29
C ARG A 577 10.21 -10.20 -43.96
N ALA A 578 9.55 -10.88 -43.02
CA ALA A 578 9.88 -12.26 -42.67
C ALA A 578 9.67 -13.24 -43.84
N GLN A 579 8.70 -12.98 -44.71
CA GLN A 579 8.45 -13.73 -45.96
C GLN A 579 9.37 -13.33 -47.13
N LYS A 580 10.34 -12.44 -46.92
CA LYS A 580 11.24 -11.88 -47.94
C LYS A 580 10.55 -11.07 -49.06
N ALA A 581 9.30 -10.67 -48.86
CA ALA A 581 8.57 -9.78 -49.77
C ALA A 581 8.92 -8.31 -49.47
N TYR A 582 10.16 -7.90 -49.72
CA TYR A 582 10.71 -6.61 -49.27
C TYR A 582 10.02 -5.39 -49.93
N ASP A 583 9.65 -5.48 -51.21
CA ASP A 583 8.92 -4.39 -51.88
C ASP A 583 7.53 -4.15 -51.26
N GLU A 584 6.80 -5.23 -50.95
CA GLU A 584 5.49 -5.16 -50.28
C GLU A 584 5.64 -4.63 -48.85
N ALA A 585 6.66 -5.10 -48.13
CA ALA A 585 6.96 -4.65 -46.77
C ALA A 585 7.25 -3.14 -46.73
N LEU A 586 8.04 -2.64 -47.70
CA LEU A 586 8.38 -1.21 -47.77
C LEU A 586 7.14 -0.34 -47.99
N GLN A 587 6.27 -0.71 -48.93
CA GLN A 587 5.02 0.02 -49.19
C GLN A 587 4.11 0.05 -47.95
N LEU A 588 4.07 -1.04 -47.17
CA LEU A 588 3.31 -1.10 -45.93
C LEU A 588 3.92 -0.20 -44.84
N PHE A 589 5.25 -0.14 -44.73
CA PHE A 589 5.93 0.75 -43.79
C PHE A 589 5.78 2.23 -44.16
N GLU A 590 5.80 2.59 -45.44
CA GLU A 590 5.53 3.96 -45.88
C GLU A 590 4.12 4.41 -45.47
N ARG A 591 3.11 3.57 -45.74
CA ARG A 591 1.73 3.84 -45.30
C ARG A 591 1.61 3.92 -43.78
N ALA A 592 2.28 3.02 -43.05
CA ALA A 592 2.32 3.07 -41.59
C ALA A 592 2.95 4.36 -41.07
N PHE A 593 3.99 4.87 -41.75
CA PHE A 593 4.72 6.08 -41.36
C PHE A 593 3.86 7.34 -41.55
N ASP A 594 3.11 7.40 -42.65
CA ASP A 594 2.16 8.48 -42.90
C ASP A 594 1.06 8.52 -41.83
N ARG A 595 0.48 7.36 -41.50
CA ARG A 595 -0.54 7.25 -40.45
C ARG A 595 0.02 7.59 -39.06
N ALA A 596 1.21 7.10 -38.72
CA ALA A 596 1.87 7.44 -37.46
C ALA A 596 2.24 8.94 -37.38
N SER A 597 2.60 9.55 -38.50
CA SER A 597 2.86 10.99 -38.61
C SER A 597 1.60 11.82 -38.42
N ALA A 598 0.47 11.40 -39.01
CA ALA A 598 -0.83 12.02 -38.82
C ALA A 598 -1.29 11.93 -37.35
N ALA A 599 -1.13 10.76 -36.70
CA ALA A 599 -1.43 10.58 -35.29
C ALA A 599 -0.56 11.47 -34.38
N SER A 600 0.76 11.53 -34.66
CA SER A 600 1.69 12.39 -33.91
C SER A 600 1.36 13.88 -34.07
N ALA A 601 0.92 14.32 -35.25
CA ALA A 601 0.51 15.71 -35.50
C ALA A 601 -0.82 16.04 -34.80
N ALA A 602 -1.78 15.12 -34.81
CA ALA A 602 -3.05 15.28 -34.09
C ALA A 602 -2.84 15.42 -32.57
N SER A 603 -1.92 14.62 -31.99
CA SER A 603 -1.57 14.68 -30.57
C SER A 603 -0.91 16.02 -30.19
N ALA A 604 -0.07 16.59 -31.06
CA ALA A 604 0.60 17.88 -30.81
C ALA A 604 -0.35 19.09 -30.79
N CYS A 605 -1.50 19.02 -31.46
CA CYS A 605 -2.47 20.12 -31.53
C CYS A 605 -3.42 20.20 -30.31
N MET A 606 -3.47 19.18 -29.44
CA MET A 606 -4.42 19.11 -28.32
C MET A 606 -3.87 19.58 -26.96
N SER A 607 -2.68 20.18 -26.91
CA SER A 607 -2.03 20.55 -25.64
C SER A 607 -2.54 21.89 -25.06
N LEU A 608 -3.67 21.86 -24.35
CA LEU A 608 -3.86 22.66 -23.13
C LEU A 608 -4.33 21.73 -22.00
N SER A 609 -3.52 21.69 -20.93
CA SER A 609 -3.74 20.98 -19.67
C SER A 609 -3.69 19.44 -19.72
N THR A 610 -2.50 18.88 -19.51
CA THR A 610 -2.20 17.72 -18.65
C THR A 610 -0.73 17.36 -18.86
N ALA A 611 0.07 17.46 -17.79
CA ALA A 611 1.46 17.02 -17.83
C ALA A 611 1.49 15.49 -17.88
N GLY A 612 2.04 14.93 -18.96
CA GLY A 612 2.52 13.54 -19.03
C GLY A 612 1.63 12.53 -19.77
N THR A 613 1.61 12.57 -21.11
CA THR A 613 1.87 11.39 -21.99
C THR A 613 1.89 11.79 -23.48
N PRO A 614 3.06 12.16 -24.05
CA PRO A 614 3.27 12.29 -25.49
C PRO A 614 4.10 11.14 -26.12
N MET A 615 4.29 10.01 -25.42
CA MET A 615 5.32 9.03 -25.77
C MET A 615 4.89 7.96 -26.80
N THR A 616 3.60 7.63 -26.95
CA THR A 616 3.14 6.46 -27.74
C THR A 616 3.19 6.66 -29.26
N ALA A 617 2.61 7.73 -29.80
CA ALA A 617 2.58 7.99 -31.25
C ALA A 617 3.98 8.30 -31.82
N ALA A 618 4.81 9.01 -31.05
CA ALA A 618 6.19 9.30 -31.41
C ALA A 618 7.07 8.05 -31.41
N ALA A 619 6.88 7.13 -30.45
CA ALA A 619 7.56 5.83 -30.43
C ALA A 619 7.18 4.97 -31.64
N LEU A 620 5.88 4.88 -31.95
CA LEU A 620 5.38 4.13 -33.11
C LEU A 620 5.98 4.66 -34.42
N LYS A 621 5.99 5.98 -34.63
CA LYS A 621 6.60 6.61 -35.81
C LYS A 621 8.08 6.25 -35.98
N ARG A 622 8.84 6.24 -34.88
CA ARG A 622 10.26 5.86 -34.89
C ARG A 622 10.45 4.37 -35.21
N SER A 623 9.64 3.50 -34.60
CA SER A 623 9.64 2.06 -34.83
C SER A 623 9.37 1.72 -36.31
N VAL A 624 8.40 2.39 -36.93
CA VAL A 624 8.13 2.26 -38.38
C VAL A 624 9.33 2.73 -39.21
N PHE A 625 9.90 3.90 -38.88
CA PHE A 625 11.04 4.43 -39.63
C PHE A 625 12.28 3.53 -39.57
N THR A 626 12.51 2.88 -38.43
CA THR A 626 13.61 1.91 -38.29
C THR A 626 13.38 0.66 -39.12
N GLU A 627 12.16 0.08 -39.10
CA GLU A 627 11.83 -1.08 -39.93
C GLU A 627 11.89 -0.76 -41.43
N MET A 628 11.52 0.46 -41.82
CA MET A 628 11.64 0.96 -43.19
C MET A 628 13.10 1.02 -43.64
N LYS A 629 14.02 1.51 -42.79
CA LYS A 629 15.46 1.46 -43.06
C LYS A 629 15.95 0.02 -43.24
N VAL A 630 15.55 -0.87 -42.33
CA VAL A 630 15.93 -2.28 -42.34
C VAL A 630 15.50 -2.95 -43.64
N VAL A 631 14.24 -2.79 -44.06
CA VAL A 631 13.76 -3.34 -45.32
C VAL A 631 14.48 -2.73 -46.52
N GLY A 632 14.77 -1.43 -46.48
CA GLY A 632 15.57 -0.77 -47.53
C GLY A 632 16.92 -1.45 -47.74
N LEU A 633 17.59 -1.83 -46.65
CA LEU A 633 18.84 -2.61 -46.72
C LEU A 633 18.58 -4.01 -47.23
N LEU A 634 17.55 -4.67 -46.69
CA LEU A 634 17.23 -6.05 -47.03
C LEU A 634 16.83 -6.21 -48.52
N ARG A 635 16.29 -5.15 -49.10
CA ARG A 635 15.89 -5.10 -50.50
C ARG A 635 17.08 -4.96 -51.45
N GLN A 636 18.12 -4.23 -51.05
CA GLN A 636 19.23 -3.89 -51.95
C GLN A 636 20.34 -4.96 -52.00
N GLY A 637 20.29 -6.01 -51.17
CA GLY A 637 21.29 -7.09 -51.17
C GLY A 637 22.70 -6.63 -50.77
N VAL A 638 22.82 -5.45 -50.15
CA VAL A 638 24.06 -4.70 -49.88
C VAL A 638 25.02 -5.39 -48.88
N TYR A 639 24.63 -6.52 -48.31
CA TYR A 639 25.44 -7.30 -47.37
C TYR A 639 26.25 -8.41 -48.04
N ASP A 640 25.92 -8.83 -49.27
CA ASP A 640 26.80 -9.74 -50.03
C ASP A 640 28.18 -9.06 -50.24
N THR A 641 28.23 -7.74 -50.42
CA THR A 641 29.49 -6.97 -50.54
C THR A 641 30.20 -6.75 -49.20
N LEU A 642 29.49 -6.69 -48.06
CA LEU A 642 30.09 -6.54 -46.72
C LEU A 642 30.80 -7.81 -46.24
N PHE A 643 30.30 -9.00 -46.63
CA PHE A 643 30.88 -10.29 -46.23
C PHE A 643 31.80 -10.92 -47.29
N SER A 644 31.74 -10.46 -48.55
CA SER A 644 32.65 -10.95 -49.62
C SER A 644 34.00 -10.22 -49.67
N ALA A 645 34.16 -9.07 -48.99
CA ALA A 645 35.34 -8.20 -49.13
C ALA A 645 36.56 -8.62 -48.28
N ASN A 646 36.79 -9.91 -48.06
CA ASN A 646 37.94 -10.42 -47.29
C ASN A 646 38.99 -11.20 -48.12
N GLU A 647 39.00 -11.11 -49.46
CA GLU A 647 40.01 -11.79 -50.28
C GLU A 647 40.98 -10.90 -51.08
N ASP A 648 40.97 -9.57 -50.96
CA ASP A 648 41.98 -8.75 -51.67
C ASP A 648 42.80 -7.87 -50.72
N GLY A 649 44.07 -8.25 -50.50
CA GLY A 649 45.00 -7.37 -49.81
C GLY A 649 46.33 -7.91 -49.28
N GLN A 650 46.99 -8.91 -49.90
CA GLN A 650 48.43 -9.07 -49.69
C GLN A 650 49.14 -9.56 -50.96
N VAL A 651 49.61 -8.61 -51.77
CA VAL A 651 50.69 -8.85 -52.74
C VAL A 651 51.98 -9.03 -51.94
N VAL A 652 52.40 -10.27 -51.74
CA VAL A 652 53.79 -10.61 -51.41
C VAL A 652 54.34 -11.38 -52.60
N GLU A 653 55.31 -10.76 -53.27
CA GLU A 653 56.16 -11.45 -54.23
C GLU A 653 56.91 -12.59 -53.55
N SER A 654 56.69 -13.82 -54.01
CA SER A 654 57.74 -14.84 -54.02
C SER A 654 57.43 -15.89 -55.08
N THR A 655 58.47 -16.17 -55.85
CA THR A 655 58.61 -17.10 -56.97
C THR A 655 58.46 -18.59 -56.60
N ASP A 656 58.13 -19.37 -57.63
CA ASP A 656 58.31 -20.82 -57.84
C ASP A 656 57.18 -21.83 -57.49
N ASP A 657 56.50 -22.23 -58.56
CA ASP A 657 56.37 -23.59 -59.13
C ASP A 657 55.51 -24.73 -58.50
N HIS A 658 54.75 -25.36 -59.41
CA HIS A 658 54.07 -26.67 -59.41
C HIS A 658 52.84 -26.97 -58.49
N GLY A 659 51.65 -26.82 -59.10
CA GLY A 659 50.64 -27.88 -59.33
C GLY A 659 49.90 -28.54 -58.15
N VAL A 660 48.57 -28.34 -58.10
CA VAL A 660 47.48 -29.36 -58.19
C VAL A 660 46.14 -28.67 -57.88
N CYS A 661 45.14 -28.94 -58.70
CA CYS A 661 43.74 -28.52 -58.52
C CYS A 661 43.12 -29.20 -57.29
N GLU A 662 42.33 -28.48 -56.49
CA GLU A 662 41.20 -29.07 -55.78
C GLU A 662 40.08 -28.04 -55.56
N GLU A 663 38.90 -28.41 -56.02
CA GLU A 663 37.60 -27.76 -55.80
C GLU A 663 37.28 -27.70 -54.30
N ASN A 664 36.73 -26.58 -53.82
CA ASN A 664 35.79 -26.41 -52.67
C ASN A 664 35.87 -24.94 -52.20
N GLY A 665 34.82 -24.14 -52.04
CA GLY A 665 33.39 -24.37 -52.16
C GLY A 665 32.68 -23.02 -52.00
N LEU A 666 31.66 -22.83 -52.83
CA LEU A 666 30.72 -21.71 -52.82
C LEU A 666 30.00 -21.60 -51.45
N THR A 667 30.52 -20.79 -50.52
CA THR A 667 29.80 -20.44 -49.27
C THR A 667 28.81 -19.33 -49.59
N THR A 668 27.57 -19.74 -49.87
CA THR A 668 26.50 -18.93 -50.44
C THR A 668 25.94 -17.86 -49.48
N SER A 669 25.56 -16.70 -50.03
CA SER A 669 24.72 -15.58 -49.53
C SER A 669 23.74 -15.85 -48.36
N LYS A 670 23.25 -17.09 -48.19
CA LYS A 670 22.39 -17.53 -47.09
C LYS A 670 23.01 -17.39 -45.70
N ASP A 671 24.32 -17.62 -45.54
CA ASP A 671 24.98 -17.54 -44.22
C ASP A 671 25.16 -16.09 -43.75
N ALA A 672 25.43 -15.17 -44.69
CA ALA A 672 25.49 -13.74 -44.44
C ALA A 672 24.12 -13.15 -44.08
N GLU A 673 23.06 -13.58 -44.77
CA GLU A 673 21.67 -13.18 -44.49
C GLU A 673 21.21 -13.66 -43.10
N LYS A 674 21.56 -14.90 -42.73
CA LYS A 674 21.27 -15.45 -41.40
C LYS A 674 21.99 -14.68 -40.30
N THR A 675 23.28 -14.37 -40.51
CA THR A 675 24.10 -13.59 -39.57
C THR A 675 23.54 -12.18 -39.36
N LEU A 676 23.07 -11.52 -40.42
CA LEU A 676 22.41 -10.21 -40.32
C LEU A 676 21.09 -10.29 -39.56
N THR A 677 20.29 -11.33 -39.81
CA THR A 677 19.02 -11.55 -39.11
C THR A 677 19.24 -11.78 -37.61
N GLU A 678 20.21 -12.64 -37.25
CA GLU A 678 20.64 -12.88 -35.88
C GLU A 678 21.19 -11.59 -35.23
N MET A 679 21.98 -10.79 -35.96
CA MET A 679 22.49 -9.51 -35.49
C MET A 679 21.37 -8.50 -35.22
N MET A 680 20.37 -8.49 -36.08
CA MET A 680 19.20 -7.66 -35.92
C MET A 680 18.35 -8.08 -34.73
N GLU A 681 18.13 -9.38 -34.51
CA GLU A 681 17.42 -9.90 -33.33
C GLU A 681 18.06 -9.43 -32.01
N MET A 682 19.40 -9.33 -31.95
CA MET A 682 20.10 -8.77 -30.78
C MET A 682 19.74 -7.31 -30.46
N PHE A 683 19.25 -6.55 -31.44
CA PHE A 683 18.81 -5.17 -31.25
C PHE A 683 17.34 -5.03 -30.87
N HIS A 684 16.56 -6.12 -30.88
CA HIS A 684 15.15 -6.10 -30.52
C HIS A 684 14.97 -6.31 -29.02
N CYS A 685 14.04 -5.55 -28.44
CA CYS A 685 13.63 -5.74 -27.06
C CYS A 685 12.82 -7.04 -26.93
N PRO A 686 13.17 -7.94 -26.01
CA PRO A 686 12.42 -9.19 -25.78
C PRO A 686 10.96 -8.99 -25.35
N LEU A 687 10.60 -7.81 -24.84
CA LEU A 687 9.25 -7.49 -24.36
C LEU A 687 8.36 -6.84 -25.42
N SER A 688 8.89 -5.94 -26.25
CA SER A 688 8.08 -5.28 -27.28
C SER A 688 8.18 -5.95 -28.64
N LEU A 689 9.22 -6.76 -28.87
CA LEU A 689 9.63 -7.30 -30.17
C LEU A 689 9.88 -6.17 -31.20
N GLU A 690 10.29 -5.02 -30.71
CA GLU A 690 10.65 -3.83 -31.48
C GLU A 690 12.10 -3.43 -31.17
N LEU A 691 12.72 -2.70 -32.09
CA LEU A 691 14.09 -2.23 -31.94
C LEU A 691 14.24 -1.34 -30.69
N MET A 692 15.27 -1.58 -29.88
CA MET A 692 15.55 -0.79 -28.68
C MET A 692 16.05 0.62 -29.05
N ASN A 693 15.56 1.64 -28.36
CA ASN A 693 16.04 3.02 -28.44
C ASN A 693 16.89 3.38 -27.21
N GLU A 694 16.46 2.93 -26.04
CA GLU A 694 17.20 3.07 -24.79
C GLU A 694 17.48 1.69 -24.21
N PRO A 695 18.44 0.94 -24.80
CA PRO A 695 18.77 -0.39 -24.30
C PRO A 695 19.31 -0.27 -22.87
N VAL A 696 18.66 -0.97 -21.95
CA VAL A 696 19.07 -1.10 -20.55
C VAL A 696 19.31 -2.56 -20.23
N THR A 697 20.43 -2.84 -19.59
CA THR A 697 20.86 -4.19 -19.22
C THR A 697 20.57 -4.43 -17.75
N THR A 698 20.00 -5.60 -17.46
CA THR A 698 19.75 -6.11 -16.12
C THR A 698 21.03 -6.75 -15.55
N PRO A 699 21.16 -6.94 -14.22
CA PRO A 699 22.31 -7.59 -13.61
C PRO A 699 22.59 -9.00 -14.18
N ASP A 700 21.56 -9.67 -14.66
CA ASP A 700 21.64 -11.00 -15.27
C ASP A 700 22.10 -10.97 -16.73
N GLY A 701 22.34 -9.78 -17.30
CA GLY A 701 22.87 -9.60 -18.65
C GLY A 701 21.82 -9.48 -19.75
N ASN A 702 20.52 -9.55 -19.43
CA ASN A 702 19.46 -9.34 -20.43
C ASN A 702 19.30 -7.85 -20.74
N THR A 703 19.07 -7.51 -22.01
CA THR A 703 18.88 -6.13 -22.43
C THR A 703 17.46 -5.90 -22.94
N TYR A 704 16.83 -4.82 -22.48
CA TYR A 704 15.46 -4.45 -22.81
C TYR A 704 15.39 -2.98 -23.21
N GLU A 705 14.29 -2.60 -23.86
CA GLU A 705 13.90 -1.20 -23.99
C GLU A 705 13.52 -0.63 -22.62
N ARG A 706 14.14 0.49 -22.21
CA ARG A 706 13.94 1.13 -20.90
C ARG A 706 12.47 1.29 -20.54
N SER A 707 11.69 1.89 -21.43
CA SER A 707 10.27 2.15 -21.18
C SER A 707 9.48 0.85 -20.93
N MET A 708 9.79 -0.22 -21.66
CA MET A 708 9.10 -1.50 -21.55
C MET A 708 9.46 -2.26 -20.27
N ILE A 709 10.74 -2.29 -19.88
CA ILE A 709 11.16 -2.98 -18.65
C ILE A 709 10.73 -2.20 -17.41
N GLU A 710 10.77 -0.87 -17.44
CA GLU A 710 10.27 -0.04 -16.33
C GLU A 710 8.75 -0.26 -16.15
N GLN A 711 7.98 -0.29 -17.24
CA GLN A 711 6.56 -0.62 -17.19
C GLN A 711 6.32 -2.05 -16.67
N HIS A 712 7.13 -3.03 -17.09
CA HIS A 712 7.04 -4.39 -16.57
C HIS A 712 7.27 -4.44 -15.05
N LEU A 713 8.31 -3.75 -14.56
CA LEU A 713 8.63 -3.69 -13.14
C LEU A 713 7.52 -3.00 -12.31
N GLU A 714 6.81 -2.05 -12.92
CA GLU A 714 5.69 -1.33 -12.31
C GLU A 714 4.38 -2.13 -12.32
N VAL A 715 4.09 -2.88 -13.40
CA VAL A 715 2.81 -3.57 -13.62
C VAL A 715 2.82 -5.03 -13.17
N ASN A 716 3.90 -5.77 -13.49
CA ASN A 716 3.96 -7.22 -13.33
C ASN A 716 4.78 -7.65 -12.10
N GLY A 717 5.63 -6.76 -11.58
CA GLY A 717 6.39 -6.96 -10.35
C GLY A 717 7.91 -6.78 -10.53
N CYS A 718 8.63 -6.64 -9.41
CA CYS A 718 10.07 -6.34 -9.41
C CYS A 718 10.95 -7.58 -9.68
N PHE A 719 10.82 -8.17 -10.87
CA PHE A 719 11.64 -9.28 -11.32
C PHE A 719 12.00 -9.15 -12.82
N ASP A 720 13.06 -9.82 -13.25
CA ASP A 720 13.48 -9.88 -14.64
C ASP A 720 12.51 -10.78 -15.44
N PRO A 721 11.93 -10.30 -16.56
CA PRO A 721 10.97 -11.05 -17.36
C PRO A 721 11.44 -12.43 -17.81
N LEU A 722 12.73 -12.55 -18.14
CA LEU A 722 13.31 -13.75 -18.74
C LEU A 722 13.87 -14.69 -17.67
N THR A 723 14.63 -14.17 -16.71
CA THR A 723 15.32 -15.01 -15.71
C THR A 723 14.53 -15.18 -14.43
N ARG A 724 13.52 -14.34 -14.19
CA ARG A 724 12.73 -14.26 -12.95
C ARG A 724 13.54 -13.89 -11.71
N ALA A 725 14.78 -13.46 -11.88
CA ALA A 725 15.57 -12.95 -10.77
C ALA A 725 14.96 -11.62 -10.25
N PRO A 726 15.10 -11.30 -8.96
CA PRO A 726 14.63 -10.03 -8.44
C PRO A 726 15.35 -8.87 -9.13
N LEU A 727 14.58 -7.94 -9.69
CA LEU A 727 15.07 -6.82 -10.50
C LEU A 727 14.36 -5.54 -10.07
N THR A 728 15.12 -4.49 -9.78
CA THR A 728 14.59 -3.16 -9.45
C THR A 728 15.00 -2.12 -10.48
N LYS A 729 14.23 -1.03 -10.59
CA LYS A 729 14.48 0.03 -11.58
C LYS A 729 15.88 0.66 -11.46
N SER A 730 16.45 0.71 -10.25
CA SER A 730 17.80 1.21 -10.01
C SER A 730 18.91 0.29 -10.52
N GLN A 731 18.61 -0.99 -10.73
CA GLN A 731 19.54 -1.99 -11.27
C GLN A 731 19.58 -1.99 -12.81
N LEU A 732 18.74 -1.18 -13.47
CA LEU A 732 18.74 -1.03 -14.92
C LEU A 732 19.86 -0.10 -15.37
N HIS A 733 20.94 -0.70 -15.87
CA HIS A 733 22.10 0.05 -16.35
C HIS A 733 21.93 0.33 -17.84
N THR A 734 22.03 1.60 -18.27
CA THR A 734 22.00 1.91 -19.70
C THR A 734 23.15 1.21 -20.42
N ASN A 735 22.83 0.38 -21.41
CA ASN A 735 23.80 -0.27 -22.26
C ASN A 735 24.33 0.73 -23.29
N ARG A 736 25.29 1.55 -22.86
CA ARG A 736 25.89 2.59 -23.70
C ARG A 736 26.60 2.00 -24.92
N ALA A 737 27.20 0.82 -24.78
CA ALA A 737 27.90 0.15 -25.87
C ALA A 737 26.91 -0.32 -26.96
N LEU A 738 25.82 -0.98 -26.57
CA LEU A 738 24.77 -1.38 -27.52
C LEU A 738 24.09 -0.16 -28.13
N LYS A 739 23.81 0.87 -27.33
CA LYS A 739 23.26 2.13 -27.83
C LYS A 739 24.17 2.80 -28.84
N GLN A 740 25.47 2.92 -28.56
CA GLN A 740 26.47 3.48 -29.48
C GLN A 740 26.64 2.61 -30.72
N LEU A 741 26.64 1.28 -30.59
CA LEU A 741 26.71 0.38 -31.74
C LEU A 741 25.49 0.55 -32.64
N MET A 742 24.29 0.59 -32.06
CA MET A 742 23.05 0.83 -32.80
C MET A 742 23.05 2.22 -33.41
N GLU A 743 23.45 3.26 -32.68
CA GLU A 743 23.59 4.62 -33.20
C GLU A 743 24.60 4.63 -34.34
N THR A 744 25.85 4.19 -34.17
CA THR A 744 26.86 4.08 -35.24
C THR A 744 26.37 3.27 -36.44
N LEU A 745 25.72 2.13 -36.25
CA LEU A 745 25.16 1.34 -37.37
C LEU A 745 24.00 2.07 -38.08
N LEU A 746 23.22 2.89 -37.35
CA LEU A 746 22.03 3.59 -37.85
C LEU A 746 22.28 5.07 -38.24
N SER A 747 23.40 5.66 -37.82
CA SER A 747 23.80 7.08 -37.93
C SER A 747 25.11 7.27 -38.69
N ASP A 748 26.10 6.39 -38.53
CA ASP A 748 27.36 6.52 -39.27
C ASP A 748 27.23 5.95 -40.68
N HIS A 749 27.51 6.86 -41.59
CA HIS A 749 27.83 6.79 -43.01
C HIS A 749 28.30 5.48 -43.66
N ARG A 750 28.54 4.32 -43.03
CA ARG A 750 28.87 3.09 -43.78
C ARG A 750 27.68 2.52 -44.54
N LEU A 751 26.50 2.56 -43.93
CA LEU A 751 25.24 2.22 -44.59
C LEU A 751 24.81 3.28 -45.62
N GLY A 752 25.07 4.55 -45.31
CA GLY A 752 24.84 5.69 -46.22
C GLY A 752 25.83 5.82 -47.38
N LEU A 753 27.09 5.39 -47.22
CA LEU A 753 28.10 5.34 -48.27
C LEU A 753 27.85 4.18 -49.23
N LEU A 754 27.36 3.02 -48.73
CA LEU A 754 26.85 1.93 -49.56
C LEU A 754 25.63 2.37 -50.38
N LEU A 755 24.74 3.18 -49.79
CA LEU A 755 23.60 3.79 -50.49
C LEU A 755 23.99 4.87 -51.51
N ALA A 756 25.05 5.65 -51.24
CA ALA A 756 25.57 6.67 -52.16
C ALA A 756 26.41 6.08 -53.31
N SER A 757 27.03 4.90 -53.15
CA SER A 757 27.71 4.19 -54.24
C SER A 757 26.78 3.46 -55.20
N CYS A 758 25.48 3.40 -54.90
CA CYS A 758 24.45 2.84 -55.78
C CYS A 758 23.68 3.90 -56.60
N SER A 759 24.19 5.14 -56.66
CA SER A 759 23.73 6.14 -57.62
C SER A 759 24.84 6.53 -58.60
N THR A 760 25.19 5.60 -59.48
CA THR A 760 25.54 5.86 -60.89
C THR A 760 24.96 4.75 -61.75
#